data_AF-A0A3N5UTJ9-F1
#
_entry.id   AF-A0A3N5UTJ9-F1
#
_cell.length_a   1.000
_cell.length_b   1.000
_cell.length_c   1.000
_cell.angle_alpha   90.00
_cell.angle_beta   90.00
_cell.angle_gamma   90.00
#
_symmetry.space_group_name_H-M   'P 1'
#
loop_
_entity.id
_entity.type
_entity.pdbx_description
1 polymer ?
#
loop_
_entity_poly.entity_id
_entity_poly.type
_entity_poly.pdbx_seq_one_letter_code
_entity_poly.pdbx_strand_id
1 'polypeptide(L)'
;MFTMPRNSLQKSLRWLRRVMTMILIASNFATVMLVDAAPAQADTQPSFPIRAAFYYPWFPESWDQHNINPYTNYNPSLGLYDGRSQTVIQQHIAAMQYGGIQAGIASWWGQGSMTDAKIPALLQAAAGTNFRWSVYHENESLGNPSVAQLTSDLTYLRDRYGNDPSFLRINGRFVVFVYSDGGDTCGMADRWKQANTVGAYIVLKVFSGYLNCASQPDSWHQYSPAVAADSQQGYSYAIAPGFWQKGLSVRLARDLNRWNQNVKDMVASGAPWQLIATFNEWGEGTSVESAQEWATPSGYGAYLDALHNHGGALPEPTVTPLPPTKTAVPPTLIPPTQTPARTPTQTNTNPPPPSGNLVLNSGFETAGSSAADAANWTEGANHTRVSDKFHTGGWSLRSTFRGAGTDTHTTAPITVSPNTTYTYSGYVWRTNSTGGACMDMNDIVGERQVCTSALGSWQYLSGTWNSGSNTSVTLRLITDGSPTGNIWFDDISLVGPYGPTAIPTNTATGPPNTPTKTSTPVITNTPASGGNRVLNPGFETAGSSAADAANWTEGANHARSSDKFHTGGWALRSSFRGAGTDTHTTAPIAVSPNTTYTYSGYVWRTNSTGGACMDMADILGERQLCTSASGSWQFLSGTWNSGSNASVTLRLITDGLPTGDIWFDDISFK
;
A
#
# COMPACT_ATOMS: atom_id res chain seq x y z
N MET A 1 -29.53 -104.21 -3.18
CA MET A 1 -28.37 -103.57 -2.50
C MET A 1 -28.12 -102.21 -3.16
N PHE A 2 -28.16 -101.15 -2.34
CA PHE A 2 -27.61 -99.79 -2.54
C PHE A 2 -28.19 -98.80 -3.59
N THR A 3 -29.10 -97.95 -3.11
CA THR A 3 -29.04 -96.46 -2.99
C THR A 3 -28.22 -95.55 -3.95
N MET A 4 -28.95 -94.60 -4.58
CA MET A 4 -28.72 -93.12 -4.75
C MET A 4 -27.44 -92.55 -5.43
N PRO A 5 -27.40 -91.25 -5.88
CA PRO A 5 -28.21 -90.61 -6.92
C PRO A 5 -27.37 -89.77 -7.93
N ARG A 6 -27.99 -89.36 -9.05
CA ARG A 6 -27.51 -88.33 -9.99
C ARG A 6 -27.42 -86.96 -9.27
N ASN A 7 -26.22 -86.39 -9.07
CA ASN A 7 -26.04 -84.91 -8.92
C ASN A 7 -24.56 -84.43 -8.85
N SER A 8 -23.83 -84.43 -9.97
CA SER A 8 -22.55 -83.68 -10.03
C SER A 8 -22.30 -82.86 -11.30
N LEU A 9 -23.18 -82.91 -12.32
CA LEU A 9 -22.99 -82.17 -13.58
C LEU A 9 -23.74 -80.83 -13.69
N GLN A 10 -24.51 -80.42 -12.68
CA GLN A 10 -25.26 -79.15 -12.69
C GLN A 10 -24.67 -78.02 -11.83
N LYS A 11 -23.55 -78.23 -11.11
CA LYS A 11 -22.88 -77.19 -10.33
C LYS A 11 -21.71 -76.49 -11.04
N SER A 12 -21.19 -77.05 -12.14
CA SER A 12 -20.08 -76.42 -12.90
C SER A 12 -20.55 -75.43 -13.99
N LEU A 13 -21.81 -75.45 -14.42
CA LEU A 13 -22.32 -74.56 -15.48
C LEU A 13 -22.93 -73.23 -14.98
N ARG A 14 -23.12 -73.03 -13.67
CA ARG A 14 -23.62 -71.75 -13.11
C ARG A 14 -22.51 -70.78 -12.69
N TRP A 15 -21.27 -71.24 -12.58
CA TRP A 15 -20.13 -70.37 -12.28
C TRP A 15 -19.55 -69.71 -13.55
N LEU A 16 -19.55 -70.41 -14.68
CA LEU A 16 -19.09 -69.89 -15.98
C LEU A 16 -20.06 -68.90 -16.67
N ARG A 17 -21.34 -68.83 -16.27
CA ARG A 17 -22.31 -67.84 -16.80
C ARG A 17 -22.40 -66.54 -16.02
N ARG A 18 -21.77 -66.41 -14.85
CA ARG A 18 -21.72 -65.14 -14.10
C ARG A 18 -20.42 -64.36 -14.29
N VAL A 19 -19.36 -64.99 -14.79
CA VAL A 19 -18.09 -64.32 -15.12
C VAL A 19 -18.10 -63.76 -16.55
N MET A 20 -18.88 -64.33 -17.47
CA MET A 20 -18.85 -63.96 -18.89
C MET A 20 -19.82 -62.85 -19.31
N THR A 21 -20.70 -62.37 -18.42
CA THR A 21 -21.57 -61.18 -18.64
C THR A 21 -21.04 -59.93 -17.91
N MET A 22 -19.91 -60.02 -17.20
CA MET A 22 -19.19 -58.88 -16.61
C MET A 22 -17.96 -58.46 -17.43
N ILE A 23 -17.78 -59.01 -18.64
CA ILE A 23 -16.68 -58.65 -19.56
C ILE A 23 -17.20 -58.02 -20.87
N LEU A 24 -18.51 -57.75 -20.98
CA LEU A 24 -19.12 -57.17 -22.20
C LEU A 24 -20.01 -55.92 -21.97
N ILE A 25 -19.96 -55.31 -20.79
CA ILE A 25 -20.51 -53.95 -20.51
C ILE A 25 -19.40 -53.01 -19.99
N ALA A 26 -18.14 -53.35 -20.24
CA ALA A 26 -16.99 -52.48 -19.94
C ALA A 26 -16.12 -52.23 -21.19
N SER A 27 -16.71 -52.27 -22.38
CA SER A 27 -16.00 -52.10 -23.67
C SER A 27 -16.68 -51.14 -24.64
N ASN A 28 -17.43 -50.14 -24.14
CA ASN A 28 -17.99 -49.06 -24.98
C ASN A 28 -18.00 -47.68 -24.30
N PHE A 29 -17.03 -47.41 -23.42
CA PHE A 29 -16.70 -46.05 -22.98
C PHE A 29 -15.18 -45.89 -22.86
N ALA A 30 -14.45 -46.29 -23.91
CA ALA A 30 -13.15 -45.71 -24.20
C ALA A 30 -13.38 -44.67 -25.30
N THR A 31 -14.19 -43.66 -24.99
CA THR A 31 -14.06 -42.38 -25.70
C THR A 31 -12.64 -41.96 -25.44
N VAL A 32 -11.82 -41.96 -26.49
CA VAL A 32 -10.55 -41.26 -26.53
C VAL A 32 -10.88 -39.81 -26.23
N MET A 33 -10.89 -39.44 -24.94
CA MET A 33 -10.56 -38.10 -24.57
C MET A 33 -9.08 -37.98 -24.89
N LEU A 34 -8.80 -37.56 -26.12
CA LEU A 34 -7.73 -36.60 -26.34
C LEU A 34 -8.09 -35.44 -25.42
N VAL A 35 -7.69 -35.56 -24.16
CA VAL A 35 -7.42 -34.40 -23.35
C VAL A 35 -6.38 -33.70 -24.19
N ASP A 36 -6.75 -32.58 -24.82
CA ASP A 36 -5.78 -31.62 -25.27
C ASP A 36 -4.90 -31.36 -24.06
N ALA A 37 -3.76 -32.06 -23.99
CA ALA A 37 -2.72 -31.72 -23.07
C ALA A 37 -2.43 -30.27 -23.43
N ALA A 38 -2.81 -29.35 -22.53
CA ALA A 38 -2.48 -27.95 -22.65
C ALA A 38 -1.02 -27.92 -23.11
N PRO A 39 -0.71 -27.20 -24.22
CA PRO A 39 0.62 -27.26 -24.81
C PRO A 39 1.62 -27.09 -23.69
N ALA A 40 2.52 -28.09 -23.53
CA ALA A 40 3.51 -28.08 -22.46
C ALA A 40 4.16 -26.70 -22.47
N GLN A 41 3.97 -25.94 -21.40
CA GLN A 41 4.42 -24.55 -21.35
C GLN A 41 5.91 -24.55 -21.67
N ALA A 42 6.31 -23.83 -22.72
CA ALA A 42 7.70 -23.78 -23.12
C ALA A 42 8.52 -23.22 -21.96
N ASP A 43 9.44 -24.03 -21.43
CA ASP A 43 10.33 -23.69 -20.32
C ASP A 43 11.44 -22.75 -20.81
N THR A 44 11.03 -21.53 -21.18
CA THR A 44 11.91 -20.51 -21.70
C THR A 44 12.65 -19.86 -20.53
N GLN A 45 13.97 -19.77 -20.57
CA GLN A 45 14.75 -19.07 -19.54
C GLN A 45 15.39 -17.82 -20.15
N PRO A 46 15.50 -16.70 -19.41
CA PRO A 46 16.18 -15.52 -19.91
C PRO A 46 17.69 -15.79 -20.08
N SER A 47 18.31 -15.12 -21.05
CA SER A 47 19.76 -15.14 -21.27
C SER A 47 20.40 -13.85 -20.74
N PHE A 48 21.70 -13.91 -20.41
CA PHE A 48 22.43 -12.71 -20.01
C PHE A 48 22.52 -11.66 -21.13
N PRO A 49 22.52 -10.35 -20.77
CA PRO A 49 22.35 -9.80 -19.43
C PRO A 49 20.91 -9.94 -18.92
N ILE A 50 20.74 -10.31 -17.65
CA ILE A 50 19.44 -10.49 -16.99
C ILE A 50 19.22 -9.34 -16.02
N ARG A 51 18.13 -8.60 -16.20
CA ARG A 51 17.68 -7.60 -15.22
C ARG A 51 16.80 -8.24 -14.16
N ALA A 52 17.18 -8.11 -12.89
CA ALA A 52 16.49 -8.70 -11.76
C ALA A 52 16.32 -7.70 -10.60
N ALA A 53 15.29 -7.88 -9.77
CA ALA A 53 15.04 -7.02 -8.62
C ALA A 53 14.89 -7.84 -7.32
N PHE A 54 15.47 -7.34 -6.23
CA PHE A 54 15.25 -7.89 -4.89
C PHE A 54 13.79 -7.65 -4.48
N TYR A 55 13.12 -8.69 -4.01
CA TYR A 55 11.69 -8.73 -3.74
C TYR A 55 11.39 -9.30 -2.35
N TYR A 56 10.45 -8.69 -1.64
CA TYR A 56 10.16 -9.00 -0.26
C TYR A 56 8.71 -9.50 -0.11
N PRO A 57 8.51 -10.83 0.05
CA PRO A 57 7.19 -11.43 0.16
C PRO A 57 6.67 -11.40 1.61
N TRP A 58 6.90 -10.34 2.39
CA TRP A 58 6.52 -10.28 3.81
C TRP A 58 5.44 -9.25 4.13
N PHE A 59 4.69 -8.84 3.12
CA PHE A 59 3.47 -8.05 3.29
C PHE A 59 2.25 -8.99 3.36
N PRO A 60 1.27 -8.69 4.23
CA PRO A 60 1.05 -7.44 4.93
C PRO A 60 1.78 -7.33 6.29
N GLU A 61 2.49 -8.37 6.74
CA GLU A 61 3.12 -8.40 8.07
C GLU A 61 4.05 -7.20 8.29
N SER A 62 4.75 -6.79 7.24
CA SER A 62 5.76 -5.73 7.31
C SER A 62 5.20 -4.32 7.20
N TRP A 63 3.88 -4.15 7.06
CA TRP A 63 3.26 -2.83 7.24
C TRP A 63 3.26 -2.40 8.71
N ASP A 64 3.37 -3.33 9.65
CA ASP A 64 3.43 -3.03 11.09
C ASP A 64 4.71 -3.64 11.67
N GLN A 65 5.72 -2.81 11.89
CA GLN A 65 6.98 -3.24 12.47
C GLN A 65 7.48 -2.18 13.45
N HIS A 66 8.24 -2.62 14.46
CA HIS A 66 8.89 -1.72 15.42
C HIS A 66 7.93 -0.74 16.11
N ASN A 67 6.67 -1.13 16.32
CA ASN A 67 5.58 -0.29 16.85
C ASN A 67 5.27 0.95 15.96
N ILE A 68 5.51 0.84 14.66
CA ILE A 68 5.23 1.88 13.67
C ILE A 68 4.35 1.26 12.59
N ASN A 69 3.18 1.87 12.39
CA ASN A 69 2.21 1.45 11.38
C ASN A 69 1.63 2.69 10.66
N PRO A 70 1.77 2.82 9.33
CA PRO A 70 2.50 1.89 8.46
C PRO A 70 4.04 2.08 8.57
N TYR A 71 4.80 0.98 8.52
CA TYR A 71 6.27 0.95 8.51
C TYR A 71 6.83 1.26 7.11
N THR A 72 6.56 2.47 6.62
CA THR A 72 7.08 3.00 5.35
C THR A 72 7.12 4.52 5.41
N ASN A 73 8.04 5.12 4.67
CA ASN A 73 8.09 6.58 4.46
C ASN A 73 7.30 7.03 3.22
N TYR A 74 6.78 6.09 2.44
CA TYR A 74 6.13 6.35 1.15
C TYR A 74 4.74 5.74 1.05
N ASN A 75 3.97 6.13 0.03
CA ASN A 75 2.61 5.67 -0.23
C ASN A 75 2.53 4.76 -1.47
N PRO A 76 2.61 3.42 -1.32
CA PRO A 76 2.47 2.47 -2.43
C PRO A 76 1.19 2.72 -3.22
N SER A 77 1.26 2.68 -4.55
CA SER A 77 0.09 2.86 -5.42
C SER A 77 -0.93 1.74 -5.26
N LEU A 78 -0.48 0.53 -4.92
CA LEU A 78 -1.34 -0.62 -4.58
C LEU A 78 -1.84 -0.57 -3.12
N GLY A 79 -1.51 0.47 -2.36
CA GLY A 79 -1.83 0.62 -0.96
C GLY A 79 -1.05 -0.34 -0.04
N LEU A 80 -1.53 -0.50 1.19
CA LEU A 80 -0.99 -1.47 2.15
C LEU A 80 -1.50 -2.88 1.81
N TYR A 81 -0.94 -3.45 0.74
CA TYR A 81 -1.43 -4.68 0.12
C TYR A 81 -1.11 -5.95 0.93
N ASP A 82 -1.88 -7.01 0.69
CA ASP A 82 -1.52 -8.38 1.10
C ASP A 82 -0.69 -9.05 0.00
N GLY A 83 0.58 -9.33 0.28
CA GLY A 83 1.51 -9.97 -0.65
C GLY A 83 1.20 -11.44 -0.95
N ARG A 84 0.15 -12.02 -0.35
CA ARG A 84 -0.42 -13.34 -0.72
C ARG A 84 -1.44 -13.25 -1.85
N SER A 85 -1.97 -12.06 -2.13
CA SER A 85 -2.98 -11.87 -3.17
C SER A 85 -2.39 -12.19 -4.54
N GLN A 86 -2.96 -13.18 -5.23
CA GLN A 86 -2.57 -13.52 -6.59
C GLN A 86 -2.64 -12.31 -7.53
N THR A 87 -3.67 -11.47 -7.40
CA THR A 87 -3.80 -10.24 -8.18
C THR A 87 -2.65 -9.26 -7.92
N VAL A 88 -2.25 -9.08 -6.67
CA VAL A 88 -1.13 -8.19 -6.31
C VAL A 88 0.18 -8.73 -6.88
N ILE A 89 0.43 -10.04 -6.75
CA ILE A 89 1.64 -10.65 -7.31
C ILE A 89 1.67 -10.51 -8.84
N GLN A 90 0.53 -10.71 -9.52
CA GLN A 90 0.41 -10.50 -10.96
C GLN A 90 0.66 -9.05 -11.36
N GLN A 91 0.16 -8.08 -10.58
CA GLN A 91 0.45 -6.65 -10.79
C GLN A 91 1.92 -6.32 -10.59
N HIS A 92 2.57 -6.91 -9.57
CA HIS A 92 4.01 -6.77 -9.36
C HIS A 92 4.82 -7.36 -10.52
N ILE A 93 4.45 -8.55 -11.01
CA ILE A 93 5.09 -9.17 -12.18
C ILE A 93 4.93 -8.27 -13.41
N ALA A 94 3.72 -7.75 -13.66
CA ALA A 94 3.49 -6.83 -14.77
C ALA A 94 4.31 -5.53 -14.65
N ALA A 95 4.42 -4.96 -13.44
CA ALA A 95 5.23 -3.77 -13.18
C ALA A 95 6.73 -4.04 -13.37
N MET A 96 7.23 -5.17 -12.90
CA MET A 96 8.60 -5.59 -13.13
C MET A 96 8.89 -5.82 -14.62
N GLN A 97 8.02 -6.53 -15.32
CA GLN A 97 8.13 -6.74 -16.77
C GLN A 97 8.08 -5.42 -17.55
N TYR A 98 7.24 -4.47 -17.13
CA TYR A 98 7.22 -3.12 -17.70
C TYR A 98 8.58 -2.44 -17.58
N GLY A 99 9.21 -2.47 -16.39
CA GLY A 99 10.57 -1.99 -16.18
C GLY A 99 11.67 -2.84 -16.84
N GLY A 100 11.34 -3.82 -17.68
CA GLY A 100 12.29 -4.73 -18.31
C GLY A 100 12.98 -5.68 -17.32
N ILE A 101 12.45 -5.82 -16.10
CA ILE A 101 12.93 -6.77 -15.10
C ILE A 101 12.37 -8.15 -15.48
N GLN A 102 13.28 -9.10 -15.73
CA GLN A 102 12.97 -10.44 -16.20
C GLN A 102 12.86 -11.44 -15.04
N ALA A 103 13.44 -11.12 -13.88
CA ALA A 103 13.37 -11.97 -12.71
C ALA A 103 13.23 -11.23 -11.37
N GLY A 104 12.50 -11.83 -10.43
CA GLY A 104 12.42 -11.40 -9.04
C GLY A 104 13.28 -12.28 -8.15
N ILE A 105 13.98 -11.69 -7.19
CA ILE A 105 14.83 -12.39 -6.22
C ILE A 105 14.13 -12.30 -4.86
N ALA A 106 13.32 -13.32 -4.53
CA ALA A 106 12.44 -13.29 -3.37
C ALA A 106 13.19 -13.66 -2.07
N SER A 107 13.15 -12.78 -1.06
CA SER A 107 13.67 -13.06 0.29
C SER A 107 13.15 -14.38 0.84
N TRP A 108 14.05 -15.22 1.36
CA TRP A 108 13.77 -16.58 1.83
C TRP A 108 14.56 -16.93 3.10
N TRP A 109 13.84 -17.15 4.20
CA TRP A 109 14.38 -17.36 5.55
C TRP A 109 14.52 -18.83 5.99
N GLY A 110 14.56 -19.78 5.05
CA GLY A 110 14.65 -21.20 5.39
C GLY A 110 13.36 -21.98 5.12
N GLN A 111 13.49 -23.30 5.14
CA GLN A 111 12.40 -24.26 4.94
C GLN A 111 11.29 -24.04 5.97
N GLY A 112 10.04 -23.96 5.53
CA GLY A 112 8.88 -23.77 6.41
C GLY A 112 8.73 -22.36 7.00
N SER A 113 9.59 -21.41 6.62
CA SER A 113 9.45 -20.00 6.99
C SER A 113 8.20 -19.37 6.35
N MET A 114 7.76 -18.23 6.89
CA MET A 114 6.66 -17.45 6.32
C MET A 114 6.93 -17.06 4.86
N THR A 115 8.17 -16.70 4.53
CA THR A 115 8.58 -16.38 3.15
C THR A 115 8.63 -17.60 2.24
N ASP A 116 9.04 -18.77 2.75
CA ASP A 116 9.00 -20.03 2.01
C ASP A 116 7.57 -20.42 1.61
N ALA A 117 6.62 -20.24 2.53
CA ALA A 117 5.21 -20.51 2.28
C ALA A 117 4.60 -19.63 1.16
N LYS A 118 5.23 -18.50 0.80
CA LYS A 118 4.75 -17.61 -0.28
C LYS A 118 5.35 -17.92 -1.65
N ILE A 119 6.44 -18.69 -1.75
CA ILE A 119 7.07 -19.06 -3.03
C ILE A 119 6.09 -19.74 -4.02
N PRO A 120 5.24 -20.71 -3.62
CA PRO A 120 4.29 -21.33 -4.55
C PRO A 120 3.36 -20.32 -5.23
N ALA A 121 2.88 -19.31 -4.50
CA ALA A 121 2.00 -18.28 -5.06
C ALA A 121 2.74 -17.39 -6.06
N LEU A 122 4.01 -17.07 -5.79
CA LEU A 122 4.87 -16.33 -6.72
C LEU A 122 5.07 -17.10 -8.04
N LEU A 123 5.40 -18.39 -7.96
CA LEU A 123 5.58 -19.25 -9.13
C LEU A 123 4.29 -19.42 -9.93
N GLN A 124 3.16 -19.61 -9.23
CA GLN A 124 1.84 -19.71 -9.85
C GLN A 124 1.47 -18.41 -10.60
N ALA A 125 1.75 -17.24 -10.02
CA ALA A 125 1.47 -15.96 -10.66
C ALA A 125 2.31 -15.72 -11.93
N ALA A 126 3.52 -16.27 -11.97
CA ALA A 126 4.43 -16.17 -13.10
C ALA A 126 4.16 -17.22 -14.20
N ALA A 127 3.34 -18.24 -13.92
CA ALA A 127 2.98 -19.26 -14.89
C ALA A 127 2.33 -18.65 -16.14
N GLY A 128 2.70 -19.16 -17.32
CA GLY A 128 2.31 -18.60 -18.61
C GLY A 128 3.05 -17.32 -19.04
N THR A 129 3.91 -16.73 -18.20
CA THR A 129 4.68 -15.51 -18.53
C THR A 129 6.15 -15.82 -18.82
N ASN A 130 6.91 -14.80 -19.26
CA ASN A 130 8.37 -14.86 -19.38
C ASN A 130 9.11 -14.38 -18.12
N PHE A 131 8.39 -14.08 -17.02
CA PHE A 131 8.98 -13.67 -15.75
C PHE A 131 9.44 -14.89 -14.93
N ARG A 132 10.59 -14.80 -14.26
CA ARG A 132 11.12 -15.89 -13.44
C ARG A 132 11.33 -15.46 -12.00
N TRP A 133 11.21 -16.40 -11.06
CA TRP A 133 11.54 -16.19 -9.66
C TRP A 133 12.82 -16.94 -9.29
N SER A 134 13.67 -16.30 -8.51
CA SER A 134 14.74 -16.92 -7.73
C SER A 134 14.52 -16.61 -6.26
N VAL A 135 15.32 -17.22 -5.38
CA VAL A 135 15.29 -16.94 -3.94
C VAL A 135 16.54 -16.18 -3.51
N TYR A 136 16.39 -15.36 -2.48
CA TYR A 136 17.46 -14.72 -1.74
C TYR A 136 17.57 -15.38 -0.37
N HIS A 137 18.55 -16.28 -0.21
CA HIS A 137 18.77 -17.01 1.05
C HIS A 137 19.36 -16.05 2.09
N GLU A 138 18.61 -15.82 3.17
CA GLU A 138 18.91 -14.76 4.15
C GLU A 138 19.76 -15.22 5.33
N ASN A 139 19.77 -16.52 5.65
CA ASN A 139 20.29 -17.00 6.94
C ASN A 139 21.81 -16.81 7.12
N GLU A 140 22.55 -16.61 6.03
CA GLU A 140 23.97 -16.28 6.03
C GLU A 140 24.24 -14.84 6.56
N SER A 141 23.20 -14.01 6.74
CA SER A 141 23.30 -12.71 7.43
C SER A 141 23.16 -12.80 8.95
N LEU A 142 22.77 -13.96 9.50
CA LEU A 142 22.60 -14.20 10.93
C LEU A 142 23.76 -15.00 11.54
N GLY A 143 24.70 -15.45 10.72
CA GLY A 143 25.85 -16.26 11.10
C GLY A 143 26.29 -17.19 9.98
N ASN A 144 26.90 -18.31 10.37
CA ASN A 144 27.54 -19.25 9.43
C ASN A 144 26.76 -20.60 9.37
N PRO A 145 25.69 -20.72 8.56
CA PRO A 145 24.98 -21.97 8.34
C PRO A 145 25.92 -23.16 8.05
N SER A 146 25.72 -24.27 8.76
CA SER A 146 26.55 -25.47 8.51
C SER A 146 26.36 -25.99 7.07
N VAL A 147 27.38 -26.66 6.54
CA VAL A 147 27.32 -27.33 5.23
C VAL A 147 26.11 -28.28 5.14
N ALA A 148 25.78 -28.98 6.23
CA ALA A 148 24.63 -29.86 6.28
C ALA A 148 23.30 -29.09 6.13
N GLN A 149 23.17 -27.94 6.79
CA GLN A 149 21.98 -27.08 6.66
C GLN A 149 21.86 -26.53 5.23
N LEU A 150 22.95 -26.00 4.68
CA LEU A 150 22.97 -25.50 3.30
C LEU A 150 22.65 -26.61 2.28
N THR A 151 23.16 -27.82 2.50
CA THR A 151 22.85 -28.98 1.65
C THR A 151 21.37 -29.33 1.71
N SER A 152 20.79 -29.31 2.92
CA SER A 152 19.36 -29.51 3.14
C SER A 152 18.52 -28.47 2.39
N ASP A 153 18.86 -27.19 2.54
CA ASP A 153 18.13 -26.08 1.90
C ASP A 153 18.21 -26.13 0.38
N LEU A 154 19.39 -26.38 -0.19
CA LEU A 154 19.56 -26.49 -1.64
C LEU A 154 18.81 -27.71 -2.21
N THR A 155 18.83 -28.84 -1.49
CA THR A 155 18.05 -30.03 -1.86
C THR A 155 16.55 -29.74 -1.85
N TYR A 156 16.07 -29.07 -0.80
CA TYR A 156 14.68 -28.66 -0.65
C TYR A 156 14.24 -27.73 -1.79
N LEU A 157 15.02 -26.68 -2.07
CA LEU A 157 14.71 -25.72 -3.13
C LEU A 157 14.67 -26.40 -4.50
N ARG A 158 15.64 -27.28 -4.81
CA ARG A 158 15.64 -28.08 -6.05
C ARG A 158 14.36 -28.89 -6.18
N ASP A 159 14.07 -29.71 -5.17
CA ASP A 159 13.02 -30.72 -5.24
C ASP A 159 11.63 -30.11 -5.24
N ARG A 160 11.47 -28.96 -4.59
CA ARG A 160 10.18 -28.30 -4.44
C ARG A 160 9.89 -27.26 -5.53
N TYR A 161 10.90 -26.50 -5.95
CA TYR A 161 10.71 -25.33 -6.80
C TYR A 161 11.61 -25.33 -8.05
N GLY A 162 12.81 -25.91 -7.98
CA GLY A 162 13.84 -25.75 -9.02
C GLY A 162 13.47 -26.30 -10.40
N ASN A 163 12.48 -27.20 -10.49
CA ASN A 163 11.96 -27.73 -11.75
C ASN A 163 10.75 -26.96 -12.31
N ASP A 164 10.24 -25.97 -11.58
CA ASP A 164 9.11 -25.15 -12.05
C ASP A 164 9.56 -24.27 -13.23
N PRO A 165 8.82 -24.20 -14.35
CA PRO A 165 9.13 -23.32 -15.49
C PRO A 165 9.29 -21.84 -15.12
N SER A 166 8.60 -21.40 -14.07
CA SER A 166 8.68 -20.05 -13.53
C SER A 166 9.86 -19.85 -12.58
N PHE A 167 10.61 -20.89 -12.20
CA PHE A 167 11.84 -20.75 -11.41
C PHE A 167 13.05 -20.50 -12.31
N LEU A 168 13.83 -19.49 -11.97
CA LEU A 168 14.96 -19.02 -12.77
C LEU A 168 16.06 -20.08 -12.84
N ARG A 169 16.48 -20.41 -14.06
CA ARG A 169 17.55 -21.36 -14.33
C ARG A 169 18.56 -20.80 -15.32
N ILE A 170 19.85 -21.03 -15.05
CA ILE A 170 20.96 -20.74 -15.96
C ILE A 170 21.61 -22.07 -16.34
N ASN A 171 21.64 -22.38 -17.64
CA ASN A 171 22.14 -23.67 -18.15
C ASN A 171 21.51 -24.89 -17.44
N GLY A 172 20.20 -24.81 -17.17
CA GLY A 172 19.45 -25.86 -16.47
C GLY A 172 19.62 -25.90 -14.95
N ARG A 173 20.47 -25.06 -14.36
CA ARG A 173 20.75 -25.00 -12.91
C ARG A 173 19.89 -23.93 -12.24
N PHE A 174 19.11 -24.30 -11.21
CA PHE A 174 18.25 -23.37 -10.49
C PHE A 174 19.07 -22.33 -9.74
N VAL A 175 18.67 -21.06 -9.83
CA VAL A 175 19.47 -19.93 -9.31
C VAL A 175 19.12 -19.66 -7.85
N VAL A 176 20.14 -19.47 -7.01
CA VAL A 176 20.02 -19.06 -5.61
C VAL A 176 20.96 -17.87 -5.36
N PHE A 177 20.39 -16.73 -4.96
CA PHE A 177 21.16 -15.60 -4.44
C PHE A 177 21.31 -15.75 -2.92
N VAL A 178 22.39 -15.21 -2.35
CA VAL A 178 22.69 -15.33 -0.92
C VAL A 178 22.99 -13.97 -0.29
N TYR A 179 22.20 -13.57 0.69
CA TYR A 179 22.49 -12.39 1.50
C TYR A 179 23.44 -12.77 2.64
N SER A 180 24.47 -11.97 2.88
CA SER A 180 25.43 -12.25 3.96
C SER A 180 25.99 -10.97 4.58
N ASP A 181 26.45 -11.10 5.83
CA ASP A 181 27.18 -10.04 6.53
C ASP A 181 28.64 -9.90 6.03
N GLY A 182 29.17 -10.93 5.37
CA GLY A 182 30.53 -11.00 4.84
C GLY A 182 31.61 -11.33 5.87
N GLY A 183 31.24 -11.61 7.12
CA GLY A 183 32.17 -11.83 8.23
C GLY A 183 33.00 -13.11 8.11
N ASP A 184 32.45 -14.15 7.47
CA ASP A 184 33.14 -15.44 7.26
C ASP A 184 34.08 -15.44 6.05
N THR A 185 34.07 -14.37 5.25
CA THR A 185 34.95 -14.20 4.07
C THR A 185 34.96 -15.44 3.16
N CYS A 186 36.13 -16.02 2.86
CA CYS A 186 36.26 -17.20 2.02
C CYS A 186 35.65 -18.47 2.64
N GLY A 187 35.47 -18.53 3.97
CA GLY A 187 34.78 -19.62 4.63
C GLY A 187 33.33 -19.80 4.14
N MET A 188 32.65 -18.69 3.82
CA MET A 188 31.32 -18.72 3.20
C MET A 188 31.39 -19.41 1.83
N ALA A 189 32.31 -18.98 0.96
CA ALA A 189 32.45 -19.55 -0.38
C ALA A 189 32.79 -21.05 -0.33
N ASP A 190 33.66 -21.48 0.60
CA ASP A 190 33.99 -22.88 0.80
C ASP A 190 32.77 -23.70 1.25
N ARG A 191 32.00 -23.21 2.24
CA ARG A 191 30.79 -23.89 2.72
C ARG A 191 29.73 -24.04 1.64
N TRP A 192 29.44 -22.97 0.91
CA TRP A 192 28.45 -22.98 -0.17
C TRP A 192 28.89 -23.87 -1.34
N LYS A 193 30.19 -23.89 -1.67
CA LYS A 193 30.74 -24.81 -2.66
C LYS A 193 30.60 -26.27 -2.23
N GLN A 194 30.95 -26.57 -0.97
CA GLN A 194 30.86 -27.92 -0.41
C GLN A 194 29.41 -28.41 -0.30
N ALA A 195 28.48 -27.52 0.08
CA ALA A 195 27.07 -27.87 0.27
C ALA A 195 26.31 -28.09 -1.04
N ASN A 196 26.76 -27.51 -2.14
CA ASN A 196 26.07 -27.55 -3.43
C ASN A 196 26.27 -28.89 -4.17
N THR A 197 25.78 -29.97 -3.56
CA THR A 197 25.79 -31.32 -4.13
C THR A 197 24.71 -31.52 -5.20
N VAL A 198 23.81 -30.54 -5.34
CA VAL A 198 22.62 -30.62 -6.20
C VAL A 198 22.72 -29.76 -7.46
N GLY A 199 23.84 -29.07 -7.67
CA GLY A 199 24.13 -28.32 -8.89
C GLY A 199 23.35 -27.00 -9.04
N ALA A 200 22.98 -26.32 -7.96
CA ALA A 200 22.39 -24.98 -7.99
C ALA A 200 23.35 -23.95 -8.61
N TYR A 201 22.87 -22.92 -9.32
CA TYR A 201 23.68 -21.77 -9.73
C TYR A 201 23.72 -20.77 -8.59
N ILE A 202 24.86 -20.65 -7.91
CA ILE A 202 24.98 -19.85 -6.67
C ILE A 202 25.52 -18.45 -6.97
N VAL A 203 24.83 -17.43 -6.46
CA VAL A 203 25.25 -16.03 -6.50
C VAL A 203 25.46 -15.51 -5.08
N LEU A 204 26.72 -15.31 -4.68
CA LEU A 204 27.05 -14.86 -3.32
C LEU A 204 27.20 -13.34 -3.26
N LYS A 205 26.79 -12.76 -2.13
CA LYS A 205 27.10 -11.36 -1.83
C LYS A 205 28.60 -11.16 -1.64
N VAL A 206 29.15 -10.09 -2.19
CA VAL A 206 30.58 -9.74 -2.10
C VAL A 206 30.99 -9.35 -0.68
N PHE A 207 32.26 -9.57 -0.37
CA PHE A 207 32.99 -9.11 0.81
C PHE A 207 34.42 -8.71 0.41
N SER A 208 35.15 -7.99 1.25
CA SER A 208 36.51 -7.56 0.91
C SER A 208 37.43 -8.75 0.58
N GLY A 209 38.01 -8.75 -0.62
CA GLY A 209 38.93 -9.81 -1.07
C GLY A 209 38.28 -11.07 -1.66
N TYR A 210 36.97 -11.06 -1.93
CA TYR A 210 36.22 -12.22 -2.44
C TYR A 210 36.81 -12.91 -3.69
N LEU A 211 37.47 -12.16 -4.57
CA LEU A 211 38.14 -12.69 -5.76
C LEU A 211 39.36 -13.58 -5.44
N ASN A 212 39.92 -13.47 -4.24
CA ASN A 212 41.10 -14.22 -3.82
C ASN A 212 40.75 -15.58 -3.19
N CYS A 213 39.46 -15.89 -3.03
CA CYS A 213 39.04 -17.16 -2.45
C CYS A 213 39.30 -18.32 -3.41
N ALA A 214 39.82 -19.42 -2.88
CA ALA A 214 40.07 -20.63 -3.65
C ALA A 214 38.77 -21.22 -4.20
N SER A 215 37.73 -21.27 -3.37
CA SER A 215 36.37 -21.54 -3.83
C SER A 215 35.74 -20.28 -4.40
N GLN A 216 35.18 -20.40 -5.60
CA GLN A 216 34.37 -19.37 -6.24
C GLN A 216 32.95 -19.91 -6.48
N PRO A 217 31.91 -19.10 -6.22
CA PRO A 217 30.54 -19.38 -6.63
C PRO A 217 30.41 -19.19 -8.15
N ASP A 218 29.21 -19.43 -8.69
CA ASP A 218 28.95 -19.21 -10.12
C ASP A 218 28.90 -17.72 -10.47
N SER A 219 28.54 -16.84 -9.53
CA SER A 219 28.59 -15.38 -9.70
C SER A 219 28.64 -14.64 -8.36
N TRP A 220 28.88 -13.32 -8.42
CA TRP A 220 28.89 -12.41 -7.29
C TRP A 220 27.92 -11.24 -7.46
N HIS A 221 27.29 -10.81 -6.37
CA HIS A 221 26.48 -9.59 -6.33
C HIS A 221 26.79 -8.69 -5.16
N GLN A 222 26.38 -7.42 -5.25
CA GLN A 222 26.35 -6.51 -4.12
C GLN A 222 24.91 -6.18 -3.73
N TYR A 223 24.66 -6.08 -2.42
CA TYR A 223 23.46 -5.46 -1.85
C TYR A 223 23.90 -4.35 -0.90
N SER A 224 23.83 -3.11 -1.37
CA SER A 224 24.21 -1.90 -0.61
C SER A 224 23.35 -0.70 -1.04
N PRO A 225 22.05 -0.68 -0.71
CA PRO A 225 21.13 0.33 -1.26
C PRO A 225 21.39 1.77 -0.78
N ALA A 226 22.30 1.98 0.17
CA ALA A 226 22.82 3.30 0.50
C ALA A 226 23.81 3.86 -0.55
N VAL A 227 24.26 3.02 -1.49
CA VAL A 227 25.10 3.40 -2.62
C VAL A 227 24.24 3.36 -3.89
N ALA A 228 24.23 4.45 -4.66
CA ALA A 228 23.31 4.60 -5.79
C ALA A 228 23.58 3.63 -6.95
N ALA A 229 24.85 3.27 -7.16
CA ALA A 229 25.30 2.31 -8.14
C ALA A 229 26.57 1.60 -7.66
N ASP A 230 26.65 0.30 -7.91
CA ASP A 230 27.79 -0.55 -7.59
C ASP A 230 28.08 -1.48 -8.77
N SER A 231 29.36 -1.60 -9.15
CA SER A 231 29.79 -2.46 -10.25
C SER A 231 30.77 -3.52 -9.73
N GLN A 232 30.37 -4.77 -9.85
CA GLN A 232 31.23 -5.94 -9.68
C GLN A 232 31.56 -6.45 -11.09
N GLN A 233 32.63 -5.90 -11.67
CA GLN A 233 33.00 -6.10 -13.06
C GLN A 233 33.02 -7.60 -13.44
N GLY A 234 32.32 -7.95 -14.52
CA GLY A 234 32.18 -9.33 -14.99
C GLY A 234 31.10 -10.16 -14.29
N TYR A 235 30.47 -9.64 -13.22
CA TYR A 235 29.44 -10.36 -12.47
C TYR A 235 28.11 -9.60 -12.42
N SER A 236 28.11 -8.39 -11.86
CA SER A 236 26.87 -7.65 -11.63
C SER A 236 27.04 -6.13 -11.64
N TYR A 237 25.94 -5.44 -11.92
CA TYR A 237 25.80 -4.00 -11.74
C TYR A 237 24.51 -3.74 -10.98
N ALA A 238 24.61 -3.21 -9.76
CA ALA A 238 23.48 -2.97 -8.87
C ALA A 238 23.17 -1.47 -8.76
N ILE A 239 21.89 -1.11 -8.75
CA ILE A 239 21.44 0.28 -8.59
C ILE A 239 20.34 0.39 -7.52
N ALA A 240 20.27 1.54 -6.84
CA ALA A 240 19.25 1.84 -5.85
C ALA A 240 18.64 3.24 -6.08
N PRO A 241 17.31 3.40 -5.99
CA PRO A 241 16.65 4.68 -6.23
C PRO A 241 16.87 5.65 -5.08
N GLY A 242 16.96 5.13 -3.85
CA GLY A 242 17.17 5.84 -2.60
C GLY A 242 17.22 4.88 -1.41
N PHE A 243 17.53 5.41 -0.23
CA PHE A 243 17.53 4.71 1.04
C PHE A 243 17.06 5.69 2.11
N TRP A 244 15.83 5.50 2.58
CA TRP A 244 15.27 6.24 3.70
C TRP A 244 14.46 5.28 4.54
N GLN A 245 15.15 4.65 5.49
CA GLN A 245 14.52 3.70 6.38
C GLN A 245 13.59 4.42 7.35
N LYS A 246 12.41 3.83 7.61
CA LYS A 246 11.41 4.41 8.49
C LYS A 246 11.98 4.67 9.88
N GLY A 247 11.84 5.91 10.34
CA GLY A 247 12.33 6.36 11.64
C GLY A 247 13.82 6.74 11.69
N LEU A 248 14.55 6.65 10.58
CA LEU A 248 15.96 7.04 10.48
C LEU A 248 16.18 8.19 9.50
N SER A 249 17.39 8.77 9.53
CA SER A 249 17.82 9.77 8.57
C SER A 249 18.03 9.18 7.18
N VAL A 250 17.80 9.99 6.14
CA VAL A 250 18.05 9.63 4.75
C VAL A 250 19.52 9.28 4.57
N ARG A 251 19.80 8.08 4.04
CA ARG A 251 21.16 7.61 3.74
C ARG A 251 21.51 7.77 2.26
N LEU A 252 20.49 7.68 1.40
CA LEU A 252 20.60 8.00 -0.01
C LEU A 252 19.32 8.72 -0.46
N ALA A 253 19.42 10.00 -0.76
CA ALA A 253 18.28 10.75 -1.27
C ALA A 253 17.86 10.23 -2.66
N ARG A 254 16.55 10.17 -2.90
CA ARG A 254 15.98 9.87 -4.21
C ARG A 254 16.33 10.97 -5.21
N ASP A 255 16.82 10.58 -6.39
CA ASP A 255 17.24 11.49 -7.46
C ASP A 255 17.01 10.81 -8.82
N LEU A 256 16.04 11.30 -9.58
CA LEU A 256 15.64 10.70 -10.86
C LEU A 256 16.69 10.94 -11.96
N ASN A 257 17.43 12.05 -11.92
CA ASN A 257 18.49 12.32 -12.90
C ASN A 257 19.66 11.35 -12.69
N ARG A 258 20.07 11.16 -11.43
CA ARG A 258 21.05 10.14 -11.06
C ARG A 258 20.55 8.74 -11.39
N TRP A 259 19.29 8.43 -11.10
CA TRP A 259 18.69 7.14 -11.43
C TRP A 259 18.73 6.87 -12.94
N ASN A 260 18.31 7.83 -13.78
CA ASN A 260 18.37 7.70 -15.24
C ASN A 260 19.79 7.44 -15.74
N GLN A 261 20.79 8.13 -15.17
CA GLN A 261 22.19 7.89 -15.52
C GLN A 261 22.63 6.49 -15.08
N ASN A 262 22.30 6.08 -13.85
CA ASN A 262 22.63 4.76 -13.34
C ASN A 262 21.99 3.63 -14.17
N VAL A 263 20.77 3.83 -14.69
CA VAL A 263 20.13 2.88 -15.62
C VAL A 263 20.91 2.80 -16.94
N LYS A 264 21.36 3.92 -17.50
CA LYS A 264 22.19 3.93 -18.72
C LYS A 264 23.51 3.21 -18.49
N ASP A 265 24.17 3.50 -17.37
CA ASP A 265 25.46 2.90 -17.01
C ASP A 265 25.31 1.39 -16.75
N MET A 266 24.24 0.97 -16.09
CA MET A 266 23.90 -0.45 -15.89
C MET A 266 23.72 -1.17 -17.23
N VAL A 267 22.99 -0.58 -18.18
CA VAL A 267 22.81 -1.14 -19.53
C VAL A 267 24.14 -1.17 -20.29
N ALA A 268 24.89 -0.07 -20.27
CA ALA A 268 26.18 0.05 -20.95
C ALA A 268 27.26 -0.88 -20.38
N SER A 269 27.16 -1.26 -19.09
CA SER A 269 28.13 -2.14 -18.43
C SER A 269 28.20 -3.54 -19.04
N GLY A 270 27.12 -4.01 -19.67
CA GLY A 270 27.01 -5.39 -20.14
C GLY A 270 27.14 -6.44 -19.03
N ALA A 271 27.01 -6.05 -17.76
CA ALA A 271 27.14 -6.97 -16.63
C ALA A 271 26.10 -8.10 -16.74
N PRO A 272 26.47 -9.37 -16.49
CA PRO A 272 25.54 -10.49 -16.56
C PRO A 272 24.29 -10.27 -15.71
N TRP A 273 24.44 -9.80 -14.48
CA TRP A 273 23.33 -9.43 -13.62
C TRP A 273 23.16 -7.90 -13.52
N GLN A 274 21.99 -7.41 -13.93
CA GLN A 274 21.59 -6.02 -13.73
C GLN A 274 20.58 -5.97 -12.58
N LEU A 275 20.99 -5.47 -11.41
CA LEU A 275 20.28 -5.69 -10.15
C LEU A 275 19.63 -4.40 -9.62
N ILE A 276 18.39 -4.49 -9.19
CA ILE A 276 17.63 -3.39 -8.62
C ILE A 276 17.40 -3.65 -7.12
N ALA A 277 17.96 -2.78 -6.28
CA ALA A 277 17.73 -2.75 -4.83
C ALA A 277 16.84 -1.55 -4.48
N THR A 278 15.52 -1.72 -4.37
CA THR A 278 14.73 -2.98 -4.40
C THR A 278 13.44 -2.80 -5.18
N PHE A 279 12.71 -3.88 -5.46
CA PHE A 279 11.35 -3.74 -5.99
C PHE A 279 10.42 -3.10 -4.94
N ASN A 280 10.27 -3.72 -3.76
CA ASN A 280 9.23 -3.37 -2.79
C ASN A 280 9.66 -3.36 -1.32
N GLU A 281 10.93 -3.04 -1.00
CA GLU A 281 11.34 -2.92 0.40
C GLU A 281 10.97 -1.55 1.00
N TRP A 282 9.69 -1.44 1.35
CA TRP A 282 9.07 -0.21 1.82
C TRP A 282 9.61 0.28 3.16
N GLY A 283 10.00 -0.63 4.07
CA GLY A 283 10.55 -0.28 5.38
C GLY A 283 11.90 0.43 5.29
N GLU A 284 12.77 -0.02 4.38
CA GLU A 284 14.06 0.65 4.07
C GLU A 284 13.89 1.87 3.15
N GLY A 285 12.72 2.01 2.52
CA GLY A 285 12.44 3.08 1.57
C GLY A 285 13.23 2.96 0.27
N THR A 286 13.62 1.73 -0.12
CA THR A 286 14.45 1.44 -1.29
C THR A 286 13.64 0.99 -2.52
N SER A 287 12.31 0.92 -2.40
CA SER A 287 11.39 0.44 -3.44
C SER A 287 11.43 1.23 -4.76
N VAL A 288 11.39 0.54 -5.90
CA VAL A 288 11.04 1.11 -7.22
C VAL A 288 9.57 0.88 -7.60
N GLU A 289 8.85 0.02 -6.89
CA GLU A 289 7.41 -0.17 -7.03
C GLU A 289 6.68 1.18 -7.02
N SER A 290 5.60 1.30 -7.80
CA SER A 290 4.86 2.55 -7.94
C SER A 290 4.41 3.10 -6.59
N ALA A 291 4.66 4.38 -6.35
CA ALA A 291 4.17 5.12 -5.20
C ALA A 291 3.63 6.48 -5.64
N GLN A 292 2.83 7.12 -4.79
CA GLN A 292 2.28 8.44 -5.07
C GLN A 292 3.38 9.48 -5.31
N GLU A 293 4.49 9.38 -4.57
CA GLU A 293 5.62 10.32 -4.60
C GLU A 293 6.39 10.33 -5.93
N TRP A 294 6.24 9.29 -6.74
CA TRP A 294 6.83 9.19 -8.07
C TRP A 294 5.81 8.69 -9.10
N ALA A 295 4.53 9.01 -8.91
CA ALA A 295 3.48 8.62 -9.82
C ALA A 295 3.69 9.25 -11.21
N THR A 296 3.40 8.48 -12.25
CA THR A 296 3.47 8.91 -13.65
C THR A 296 2.25 8.40 -14.42
N PRO A 297 1.94 8.97 -15.60
CA PRO A 297 0.80 8.53 -16.42
C PRO A 297 0.86 7.07 -16.87
N SER A 298 2.02 6.40 -16.82
CA SER A 298 2.14 4.98 -17.13
C SER A 298 1.41 4.09 -16.11
N GLY A 299 1.19 4.60 -14.90
CA GLY A 299 0.69 3.82 -13.75
C GLY A 299 1.75 2.98 -13.05
N TYR A 300 3.00 2.97 -13.53
CA TYR A 300 4.12 2.21 -12.94
C TYR A 300 5.11 3.09 -12.18
N GLY A 301 5.07 4.41 -12.38
CA GLY A 301 5.88 5.37 -11.65
C GLY A 301 7.27 5.60 -12.24
N ALA A 302 7.88 6.73 -11.88
CA ALA A 302 9.03 7.29 -12.59
C ALA A 302 10.28 6.38 -12.60
N TYR A 303 10.48 5.58 -11.55
CA TYR A 303 11.64 4.67 -11.47
C TYR A 303 11.51 3.48 -12.42
N LEU A 304 10.31 2.90 -12.54
CA LEU A 304 10.03 1.84 -13.51
C LEU A 304 9.94 2.40 -14.94
N ASP A 305 9.43 3.61 -15.13
CA ASP A 305 9.46 4.31 -16.43
C ASP A 305 10.89 4.52 -16.93
N ALA A 306 11.79 4.96 -16.04
CA ALA A 306 13.20 5.11 -16.36
C ALA A 306 13.84 3.77 -16.76
N LEU A 307 13.52 2.68 -16.05
CA LEU A 307 13.99 1.34 -16.40
C LEU A 307 13.44 0.87 -17.75
N HIS A 308 12.15 1.10 -18.02
CA HIS A 308 11.48 0.78 -19.28
C HIS A 308 12.14 1.50 -20.46
N ASN A 309 12.50 2.77 -20.28
CA ASN A 309 13.12 3.60 -21.32
C ASN A 309 14.66 3.51 -21.34
N HIS A 310 15.27 2.57 -20.61
CA HIS A 310 16.72 2.43 -20.50
C HIS A 310 17.44 3.74 -20.07
N GLY A 311 16.79 4.53 -19.20
CA GLY A 311 17.26 5.83 -18.72
C GLY A 311 17.04 6.99 -19.69
N GLY A 312 16.36 6.75 -20.82
CA GLY A 312 15.92 7.79 -21.74
C GLY A 312 14.82 8.68 -21.14
N ALA A 313 14.71 9.91 -21.63
CA ALA A 313 13.56 10.76 -21.31
C ALA A 313 12.28 10.13 -21.86
N LEU A 314 11.18 10.22 -21.10
CA LEU A 314 9.85 9.86 -21.61
C LEU A 314 9.56 10.73 -22.85
N PRO A 315 9.03 10.15 -23.94
CA PRO A 315 8.54 10.95 -25.05
C PRO A 315 7.50 11.95 -24.53
N GLU A 316 7.65 13.23 -24.85
CA GLU A 316 6.55 14.19 -24.63
C GLU A 316 5.27 13.62 -25.26
N PRO A 317 4.10 13.73 -24.58
CA PRO A 317 2.86 13.29 -25.16
C PRO A 317 2.69 14.01 -26.49
N THR A 318 2.66 13.23 -27.57
CA THR A 318 2.53 13.78 -28.92
C THR A 318 1.15 14.39 -29.01
N VAL A 319 1.07 15.72 -28.99
CA VAL A 319 -0.19 16.43 -29.23
C VAL A 319 -0.60 16.09 -30.65
N THR A 320 -1.59 15.21 -30.80
CA THR A 320 -2.15 14.89 -32.11
C THR A 320 -2.83 16.17 -32.62
N PRO A 321 -2.40 16.78 -33.74
CA PRO A 321 -3.03 17.99 -34.23
C PRO A 321 -4.46 17.67 -34.65
N LEU A 322 -5.44 18.43 -34.16
CA LEU A 322 -6.79 18.39 -34.71
C LEU A 322 -6.79 18.82 -36.19
N PRO A 323 -7.72 18.32 -37.03
CA PRO A 323 -7.77 18.62 -38.46
C PRO A 323 -7.98 20.13 -38.69
N PRO A 324 -7.36 20.72 -39.75
CA PRO A 324 -7.38 22.16 -39.95
C PRO A 324 -8.76 22.65 -40.42
N THR A 325 -9.37 23.55 -39.65
CA THR A 325 -10.48 24.37 -40.13
C THR A 325 -9.95 25.45 -41.08
N LYS A 326 -10.63 25.58 -42.21
CA LYS A 326 -10.25 26.37 -43.39
C LYS A 326 -10.19 27.90 -43.15
N THR A 327 -9.08 28.47 -43.65
CA THR A 327 -8.88 29.82 -44.23
C THR A 327 -8.95 31.08 -43.36
N ALA A 328 -7.80 31.74 -43.21
CA ALA A 328 -7.58 33.13 -43.65
C ALA A 328 -6.08 33.37 -43.94
N VAL A 329 -5.81 34.13 -45.00
CA VAL A 329 -4.51 34.35 -45.68
C VAL A 329 -3.59 35.32 -44.88
N PRO A 330 -2.26 35.11 -44.85
CA PRO A 330 -1.30 36.05 -44.25
C PRO A 330 -0.69 37.02 -45.29
N PRO A 331 -0.25 38.23 -44.90
CA PRO A 331 0.72 39.00 -45.67
C PRO A 331 2.15 38.87 -45.10
N THR A 332 3.01 38.35 -45.98
CA THR A 332 4.39 38.68 -46.34
C THR A 332 5.42 39.19 -45.30
N LEU A 333 6.56 38.49 -45.32
CA LEU A 333 7.81 38.65 -44.58
C LEU A 333 8.63 39.90 -44.96
N ILE A 334 9.39 40.45 -44.00
CA ILE A 334 10.63 41.23 -44.21
C ILE A 334 11.68 40.77 -43.16
N PRO A 335 12.96 40.49 -43.52
CA PRO A 335 14.02 40.07 -42.60
C PRO A 335 15.02 41.22 -42.28
N PRO A 336 16.11 40.98 -41.51
CA PRO A 336 16.26 41.30 -40.09
C PRO A 336 17.15 42.53 -39.81
N THR A 337 17.11 43.07 -38.59
CA THR A 337 18.16 43.98 -38.10
C THR A 337 18.46 43.67 -36.62
N GLN A 338 19.76 43.54 -36.32
CA GLN A 338 20.29 43.15 -35.02
C GLN A 338 20.37 44.33 -34.02
N THR A 339 20.47 43.96 -32.73
CA THR A 339 21.05 44.70 -31.55
C THR A 339 20.02 45.32 -30.59
N PRO A 340 20.25 45.36 -29.26
CA PRO A 340 20.85 44.38 -28.34
C PRO A 340 19.88 43.96 -27.20
N ALA A 341 20.33 42.98 -26.42
CA ALA A 341 19.70 42.37 -25.25
C ALA A 341 18.81 43.28 -24.38
N ARG A 342 17.54 42.88 -24.24
CA ARG A 342 16.76 43.09 -23.02
C ARG A 342 16.47 41.73 -22.40
N THR A 343 16.87 41.59 -21.14
CA THR A 343 16.53 40.50 -20.23
C THR A 343 15.04 40.17 -20.32
N PRO A 344 14.64 38.93 -20.61
CA PRO A 344 13.24 38.55 -20.50
C PRO A 344 12.88 38.46 -19.02
N THR A 345 11.94 39.30 -18.60
CA THR A 345 11.14 39.11 -17.40
C THR A 345 10.55 37.70 -17.44
N GLN A 346 10.90 36.87 -16.45
CA GLN A 346 10.28 35.57 -16.25
C GLN A 346 8.80 35.78 -15.96
N THR A 347 7.94 35.36 -16.88
CA THR A 347 6.58 34.95 -16.56
C THR A 347 6.68 33.69 -15.72
N ASN A 348 6.57 33.86 -14.40
CA ASN A 348 6.46 32.77 -13.44
C ASN A 348 5.13 32.05 -13.67
N THR A 349 5.17 30.90 -14.35
CA THR A 349 4.10 29.91 -14.26
C THR A 349 4.31 29.12 -12.97
N ASN A 350 3.35 29.20 -12.05
CA ASN A 350 3.33 28.45 -10.78
C ASN A 350 3.75 26.98 -10.97
N PRO A 351 4.62 26.42 -10.11
CA PRO A 351 4.69 24.97 -9.93
C PRO A 351 3.34 24.46 -9.42
N PRO A 352 2.82 23.32 -9.90
CA PRO A 352 1.63 22.72 -9.31
C PRO A 352 1.92 22.28 -7.88
N PRO A 353 0.96 22.40 -6.93
CA PRO A 353 1.12 21.79 -5.61
C PRO A 353 1.24 20.25 -5.74
N PRO A 354 1.90 19.57 -4.79
CA PRO A 354 1.98 18.11 -4.77
C PRO A 354 0.58 17.49 -4.84
N SER A 355 0.41 16.45 -5.66
CA SER A 355 -0.90 15.92 -6.07
C SER A 355 -1.83 15.67 -4.89
N GLY A 356 -2.90 16.46 -4.77
CA GLY A 356 -3.93 16.32 -3.73
C GLY A 356 -4.00 17.47 -2.72
N ASN A 357 -2.94 18.26 -2.56
CA ASN A 357 -2.99 19.46 -1.71
C ASN A 357 -3.71 20.60 -2.44
N LEU A 358 -4.78 21.12 -1.84
CA LEU A 358 -5.57 22.22 -2.38
C LEU A 358 -4.95 23.60 -2.09
N VAL A 359 -3.94 23.67 -1.24
CA VAL A 359 -3.23 24.91 -0.88
C VAL A 359 -2.18 25.24 -1.92
N LEU A 360 -2.30 26.39 -2.57
CA LEU A 360 -1.29 26.91 -3.49
C LEU A 360 -0.12 27.51 -2.70
N ASN A 361 1.10 27.33 -3.21
CA ASN A 361 2.33 27.84 -2.59
C ASN A 361 2.43 27.45 -1.10
N SER A 362 2.14 26.17 -0.80
CA SER A 362 2.06 25.61 0.55
C SER A 362 3.34 25.76 1.39
N GLY A 363 4.51 25.69 0.73
CA GLY A 363 5.83 25.88 1.35
C GLY A 363 6.43 27.26 1.12
N PHE A 364 5.63 28.25 0.68
CA PHE A 364 6.09 29.64 0.49
C PHE A 364 7.27 29.84 -0.48
N GLU A 365 7.59 28.85 -1.31
CA GLU A 365 8.74 28.86 -2.23
C GLU A 365 8.63 29.96 -3.29
N THR A 366 7.42 30.36 -3.66
CA THR A 366 7.17 31.37 -4.69
C THR A 366 6.91 32.75 -4.08
N ALA A 367 7.69 33.74 -4.50
CA ALA A 367 7.52 35.14 -4.10
C ALA A 367 6.29 35.79 -4.77
N GLY A 368 5.62 36.67 -4.05
CA GLY A 368 4.47 37.46 -4.51
C GLY A 368 4.90 38.78 -5.16
N SER A 369 4.29 39.89 -4.76
CA SER A 369 4.60 41.23 -5.25
C SER A 369 6.02 41.70 -4.92
N SER A 370 6.65 41.12 -3.90
CA SER A 370 8.03 41.35 -3.51
C SER A 370 8.68 40.07 -3.00
N ALA A 371 9.99 40.06 -2.79
CA ALA A 371 10.72 38.90 -2.25
C ALA A 371 10.28 38.53 -0.81
N ALA A 372 9.73 39.50 -0.08
CA ALA A 372 9.21 39.32 1.28
C ALA A 372 7.73 38.89 1.31
N ASP A 373 7.05 38.93 0.16
CA ASP A 373 5.65 38.50 0.02
C ASP A 373 5.63 37.08 -0.56
N ALA A 374 4.69 36.25 -0.16
CA ALA A 374 4.44 34.92 -0.69
C ALA A 374 3.26 34.94 -1.67
N ALA A 375 3.45 34.36 -2.85
CA ALA A 375 2.37 34.26 -3.83
C ALA A 375 1.18 33.46 -3.28
N ASN A 376 -0.06 33.89 -3.57
CA ASN A 376 -1.33 33.29 -3.14
C ASN A 376 -1.65 33.39 -1.63
N TRP A 377 -0.84 34.13 -0.88
CA TRP A 377 -1.08 34.46 0.51
C TRP A 377 -1.18 35.98 0.68
N THR A 378 -1.99 36.40 1.65
CA THR A 378 -2.09 37.79 2.10
C THR A 378 -1.47 37.88 3.48
N GLU A 379 -0.29 38.48 3.59
CA GLU A 379 0.45 38.57 4.84
C GLU A 379 -0.22 39.48 5.86
N GLY A 380 -0.13 39.04 7.12
CA GLY A 380 -0.49 39.83 8.28
C GLY A 380 0.58 40.85 8.65
N ALA A 381 0.27 41.69 9.63
CA ALA A 381 1.25 42.63 10.15
C ALA A 381 2.50 41.90 10.64
N ASN A 382 3.67 42.26 10.11
CA ASN A 382 4.97 41.67 10.44
C ASN A 382 5.09 40.16 10.17
N HIS A 383 4.30 39.62 9.24
CA HIS A 383 4.52 38.32 8.61
C HIS A 383 5.28 38.53 7.29
N THR A 384 6.33 37.75 7.05
CA THR A 384 7.18 37.91 5.86
C THR A 384 7.70 36.55 5.41
N ARG A 385 7.74 36.32 4.10
CA ARG A 385 8.44 35.20 3.48
C ARG A 385 9.96 35.35 3.67
N VAL A 386 10.62 34.32 4.19
CA VAL A 386 12.05 34.34 4.54
C VAL A 386 12.72 33.00 4.27
N SER A 387 14.05 33.02 4.14
CA SER A 387 14.89 31.83 3.92
C SER A 387 15.83 31.53 5.11
N ASP A 388 15.65 32.21 6.24
CA ASP A 388 16.49 32.04 7.45
C ASP A 388 16.11 30.81 8.29
N LYS A 389 14.92 30.27 8.06
CA LYS A 389 14.40 29.04 8.64
C LYS A 389 13.29 28.53 7.74
N PHE A 390 13.26 27.24 7.51
CA PHE A 390 12.22 26.53 6.76
C PHE A 390 12.23 25.06 7.21
N HIS A 391 11.14 24.35 6.97
CA HIS A 391 10.95 22.94 7.29
C HIS A 391 11.36 22.08 6.09
N THR A 392 10.88 22.42 4.89
CA THR A 392 11.36 21.87 3.63
C THR A 392 11.63 22.97 2.61
N GLY A 393 12.21 22.63 1.45
CA GLY A 393 12.51 23.62 0.41
C GLY A 393 13.61 24.61 0.82
N GLY A 394 13.35 25.90 0.66
CA GLY A 394 14.27 27.00 0.96
C GLY A 394 13.62 28.25 1.54
N TRP A 395 12.29 28.26 1.69
CA TRP A 395 11.54 29.41 2.19
C TRP A 395 10.44 28.98 3.16
N SER A 396 10.03 29.89 4.04
CA SER A 396 8.86 29.73 4.88
C SER A 396 8.26 31.09 5.25
N LEU A 397 7.14 31.10 5.95
CA LEU A 397 6.54 32.33 6.46
C LEU A 397 6.98 32.58 7.91
N ARG A 398 7.61 33.73 8.18
CA ARG A 398 8.01 34.14 9.53
C ARG A 398 7.15 35.29 10.06
N SER A 399 6.69 35.14 11.29
CA SER A 399 6.11 36.22 12.09
C SER A 399 7.13 36.83 13.05
N THR A 400 7.25 38.16 12.99
CA THR A 400 7.94 38.99 13.99
C THR A 400 6.96 39.88 14.76
N PHE A 401 5.66 39.59 14.65
CA PHE A 401 4.60 40.34 15.31
C PHE A 401 4.70 40.28 16.84
N ARG A 402 4.27 41.34 17.54
CA ARG A 402 4.38 41.48 19.01
C ARG A 402 3.10 42.04 19.67
N GLY A 403 1.98 42.08 18.94
CA GLY A 403 0.71 42.64 19.40
C GLY A 403 -0.33 41.59 19.77
N ALA A 404 -1.59 42.01 19.92
CA ALA A 404 -2.68 41.15 20.39
C ALA A 404 -3.07 40.02 19.41
N GLY A 405 -3.04 40.28 18.10
CA GLY A 405 -3.32 39.27 17.07
C GLY A 405 -3.04 39.79 15.66
N THR A 406 -2.56 38.89 14.80
CA THR A 406 -2.46 39.05 13.35
C THR A 406 -2.52 37.67 12.69
N ASP A 407 -2.88 37.61 11.42
CA ASP A 407 -2.89 36.38 10.65
C ASP A 407 -2.38 36.58 9.21
N THR A 408 -1.85 35.51 8.62
CA THR A 408 -1.68 35.39 7.17
C THR A 408 -2.65 34.37 6.65
N HIS A 409 -3.33 34.67 5.55
CA HIS A 409 -4.37 33.80 5.03
C HIS A 409 -4.27 33.64 3.52
N THR A 410 -4.88 32.58 2.99
CA THR A 410 -4.96 32.35 1.55
C THR A 410 -5.66 33.52 0.86
N THR A 411 -5.03 34.15 -0.13
CA THR A 411 -5.58 35.34 -0.82
C THR A 411 -6.90 35.04 -1.51
N ALA A 412 -7.04 33.85 -2.08
CA ALA A 412 -8.29 33.34 -2.63
C ALA A 412 -8.82 32.20 -1.75
N PRO A 413 -10.13 32.16 -1.44
CA PRO A 413 -10.73 31.01 -0.77
C PRO A 413 -10.51 29.73 -1.57
N ILE A 414 -10.13 28.65 -0.89
CA ILE A 414 -9.90 27.34 -1.47
C ILE A 414 -11.25 26.66 -1.69
N THR A 415 -11.52 26.22 -2.91
CA THR A 415 -12.74 25.46 -3.22
C THR A 415 -12.73 24.11 -2.52
N VAL A 416 -13.83 23.79 -1.85
CA VAL A 416 -14.05 22.49 -1.21
C VAL A 416 -15.41 21.93 -1.63
N SER A 417 -15.48 20.62 -1.82
CA SER A 417 -16.76 19.92 -1.95
C SER A 417 -17.51 19.95 -0.61
N PRO A 418 -18.83 20.21 -0.59
CA PRO A 418 -19.66 20.08 0.60
C PRO A 418 -19.64 18.65 1.20
N ASN A 419 -19.91 18.56 2.50
CA ASN A 419 -20.02 17.38 3.34
C ASN A 419 -18.82 16.44 3.23
N THR A 420 -17.65 17.02 2.97
CA THR A 420 -16.43 16.32 2.66
C THR A 420 -15.44 16.55 3.79
N THR A 421 -14.83 15.49 4.31
CA THR A 421 -13.82 15.61 5.36
C THR A 421 -12.44 15.86 4.76
N TYR A 422 -11.87 17.01 5.08
CA TYR A 422 -10.50 17.39 4.73
C TYR A 422 -9.57 17.19 5.92
N THR A 423 -8.32 16.86 5.64
CA THR A 423 -7.22 16.99 6.61
C THR A 423 -6.54 18.32 6.38
N TYR A 424 -6.57 19.19 7.39
CA TYR A 424 -5.79 20.42 7.42
C TYR A 424 -4.54 20.22 8.28
N SER A 425 -3.38 20.55 7.74
CA SER A 425 -2.10 20.30 8.38
C SER A 425 -1.04 21.31 7.97
N GLY A 426 0.07 21.33 8.69
CA GLY A 426 1.21 22.21 8.44
C GLY A 426 2.23 22.14 9.56
N TYR A 427 3.40 22.72 9.34
CA TYR A 427 4.47 22.77 10.32
C TYR A 427 4.58 24.16 10.92
N VAL A 428 4.68 24.21 12.25
CA VAL A 428 4.85 25.45 13.00
C VAL A 428 6.06 25.34 13.92
N TRP A 429 6.88 26.38 13.93
CA TRP A 429 8.03 26.52 14.83
C TRP A 429 7.87 27.80 15.64
N ARG A 430 8.20 27.77 16.93
CA ARG A 430 8.25 28.99 17.75
C ARG A 430 9.44 29.03 18.70
N THR A 431 9.91 30.25 18.96
CA THR A 431 11.14 30.47 19.75
C THR A 431 10.91 30.18 21.23
N ASN A 432 9.74 30.55 21.75
CA ASN A 432 9.46 30.51 23.18
C ASN A 432 7.97 30.33 23.51
N SER A 433 7.72 30.26 24.82
CA SER A 433 6.45 30.26 25.55
C SER A 433 5.29 31.08 25.01
N THR A 434 5.64 32.33 24.72
CA THR A 434 4.74 33.46 24.90
C THR A 434 4.00 33.76 23.60
N GLY A 435 2.69 34.02 23.71
CA GLY A 435 1.79 34.15 22.58
C GLY A 435 1.37 32.81 21.97
N GLY A 436 0.40 32.85 21.06
CA GLY A 436 -0.08 31.71 20.31
C GLY A 436 0.43 31.71 18.87
N ALA A 437 0.54 30.50 18.34
CA ALA A 437 0.94 30.20 16.98
C ALA A 437 0.05 29.06 16.49
N CYS A 438 -0.96 29.41 15.70
CA CYS A 438 -2.07 28.52 15.38
C CYS A 438 -2.41 28.54 13.90
N MET A 439 -3.15 27.53 13.47
CA MET A 439 -3.69 27.45 12.13
C MET A 439 -5.18 27.10 12.24
N ASP A 440 -6.03 27.79 11.49
CA ASP A 440 -7.47 27.53 11.44
C ASP A 440 -8.09 27.84 10.07
N MET A 441 -9.42 27.91 10.02
CA MET A 441 -10.23 28.06 8.83
C MET A 441 -11.11 29.33 8.87
N ASN A 442 -10.60 30.39 9.47
CA ASN A 442 -11.26 31.70 9.53
C ASN A 442 -12.58 31.72 10.31
N ASP A 443 -12.58 31.11 11.51
CA ASP A 443 -13.69 31.10 12.47
C ASP A 443 -15.00 30.50 11.90
N ILE A 444 -14.91 29.63 10.90
CA ILE A 444 -16.10 28.99 10.33
C ILE A 444 -16.70 27.98 11.32
N VAL A 445 -18.02 27.87 11.33
CA VAL A 445 -18.73 26.98 12.27
C VAL A 445 -18.27 25.53 12.10
N GLY A 446 -17.83 24.92 13.21
CA GLY A 446 -17.33 23.54 13.22
C GLY A 446 -15.87 23.39 12.77
N GLU A 447 -15.14 24.50 12.60
CA GLU A 447 -13.70 24.44 12.36
C GLU A 447 -12.93 23.83 13.52
N ARG A 448 -11.67 23.47 13.22
CA ARG A 448 -10.71 23.05 14.23
C ARG A 448 -9.47 23.92 14.13
N GLN A 449 -9.27 24.77 15.14
CA GLN A 449 -8.01 25.48 15.35
C GLN A 449 -6.97 24.52 15.93
N VAL A 450 -5.78 24.48 15.33
CA VAL A 450 -4.64 23.69 15.81
C VAL A 450 -3.48 24.62 16.16
N CYS A 451 -2.93 24.48 17.36
CA CYS A 451 -1.87 25.35 17.86
C CYS A 451 -0.63 24.55 18.26
N THR A 452 0.55 25.12 18.04
CA THR A 452 1.80 24.50 18.48
C THR A 452 2.02 24.67 19.98
N SER A 453 2.55 23.62 20.60
CA SER A 453 3.05 23.63 21.98
C SER A 453 4.57 23.45 22.04
N ALA A 454 5.20 22.97 20.96
CA ALA A 454 6.64 22.75 20.88
C ALA A 454 7.44 24.07 20.86
N LEU A 455 8.65 24.01 21.40
CA LEU A 455 9.58 25.13 21.47
C LEU A 455 10.91 24.73 20.82
N GLY A 456 11.46 25.60 19.97
CA GLY A 456 12.78 25.36 19.38
C GLY A 456 12.83 24.26 18.31
N SER A 457 11.71 23.61 17.99
CA SER A 457 11.59 22.59 16.95
C SER A 457 10.35 22.78 16.08
N TRP A 458 10.40 22.30 14.84
CA TRP A 458 9.22 22.25 13.97
C TRP A 458 8.24 21.20 14.52
N GLN A 459 6.98 21.58 14.71
CA GLN A 459 5.91 20.68 15.11
C GLN A 459 4.93 20.54 13.96
N TYR A 460 4.69 19.30 13.55
CA TYR A 460 3.57 18.98 12.67
C TYR A 460 2.26 19.15 13.43
N LEU A 461 1.37 19.97 12.90
CA LEU A 461 0.01 20.14 13.36
C LEU A 461 -0.93 19.56 12.32
N SER A 462 -1.96 18.85 12.76
CA SER A 462 -2.95 18.24 11.88
C SER A 462 -4.30 18.13 12.57
N GLY A 463 -5.37 18.33 11.81
CA GLY A 463 -6.74 18.14 12.24
C GLY A 463 -7.64 17.81 11.05
N THR A 464 -8.70 17.05 11.30
CA THR A 464 -9.73 16.80 10.30
C THR A 464 -10.86 17.82 10.45
N TRP A 465 -11.37 18.31 9.33
CA TRP A 465 -12.51 19.21 9.26
C TRP A 465 -13.49 18.71 8.21
N ASN A 466 -14.76 18.58 8.56
CA ASN A 466 -15.81 18.32 7.59
C ASN A 466 -16.35 19.64 7.05
N SER A 467 -16.38 19.80 5.73
CA SER A 467 -16.84 21.03 5.11
C SER A 467 -18.30 21.35 5.37
N GLY A 468 -19.13 20.39 5.80
CA GLY A 468 -20.57 20.59 5.97
C GLY A 468 -21.17 21.19 4.69
N SER A 469 -22.01 22.21 4.78
CA SER A 469 -22.53 22.86 3.58
C SER A 469 -21.54 23.80 2.86
N ASN A 470 -20.31 23.97 3.36
CA ASN A 470 -19.35 24.90 2.78
C ASN A 470 -18.83 24.41 1.42
N THR A 471 -18.74 25.35 0.47
CA THR A 471 -18.18 25.13 -0.88
C THR A 471 -16.79 25.76 -1.06
N SER A 472 -16.33 26.53 -0.07
CA SER A 472 -14.99 27.09 -0.03
C SER A 472 -14.55 27.35 1.40
N VAL A 473 -13.24 27.45 1.63
CA VAL A 473 -12.64 27.75 2.94
C VAL A 473 -11.45 28.69 2.79
N THR A 474 -11.25 29.58 3.76
CA THR A 474 -10.04 30.41 3.86
C THR A 474 -9.22 29.90 5.02
N LEU A 475 -7.95 29.56 4.78
CA LEU A 475 -7.05 29.08 5.83
C LEU A 475 -6.28 30.25 6.43
N ARG A 476 -6.10 30.27 7.75
CA ARG A 476 -5.29 31.28 8.44
C ARG A 476 -4.12 30.66 9.18
N LEU A 477 -3.05 31.44 9.28
CA LEU A 477 -1.83 31.21 10.05
C LEU A 477 -1.72 32.35 11.06
N ILE A 478 -2.07 32.07 12.30
CA ILE A 478 -2.35 33.06 13.34
C ILE A 478 -1.16 33.20 14.27
N THR A 479 -0.81 34.45 14.55
CA THR A 479 0.10 34.83 15.61
C THR A 479 -0.61 35.80 16.55
N ASP A 480 -0.86 35.37 17.79
CA ASP A 480 -1.67 36.13 18.75
C ASP A 480 -1.10 36.08 20.18
N GLY A 481 -1.76 36.73 21.13
CA GLY A 481 -1.37 36.68 22.53
C GLY A 481 -0.05 37.37 22.86
N SER A 482 0.35 38.37 22.06
CA SER A 482 1.57 39.18 22.25
C SER A 482 2.85 38.34 22.40
N PRO A 483 3.23 37.59 21.36
CA PRO A 483 4.42 36.75 21.43
C PRO A 483 5.67 37.60 21.61
N THR A 484 6.70 37.04 22.23
CA THR A 484 7.99 37.74 22.44
C THR A 484 9.11 37.18 21.57
N GLY A 485 8.91 35.99 21.00
CA GLY A 485 9.81 35.33 20.06
C GLY A 485 9.28 35.33 18.62
N ASN A 486 10.13 34.94 17.68
CA ASN A 486 9.71 34.73 16.29
C ASN A 486 9.01 33.37 16.14
N ILE A 487 8.08 33.31 15.19
CA ILE A 487 7.28 32.12 14.83
C ILE A 487 7.44 31.89 13.33
N TRP A 488 7.51 30.63 12.89
CA TRP A 488 7.56 30.26 11.49
C TRP A 488 6.48 29.24 11.16
N PHE A 489 5.92 29.33 9.96
CA PHE A 489 4.92 28.43 9.39
C PHE A 489 5.44 27.91 8.06
N ASP A 490 5.27 26.61 7.80
CA ASP A 490 5.73 25.98 6.57
C ASP A 490 4.90 24.75 6.19
N ASP A 491 4.96 24.35 4.92
CA ASP A 491 4.33 23.15 4.37
C ASP A 491 2.82 23.01 4.69
N ILE A 492 2.06 24.08 4.44
CA ILE A 492 0.61 24.14 4.74
C ILE A 492 -0.19 23.30 3.75
N SER A 493 -1.08 22.43 4.26
CA SER A 493 -1.77 21.45 3.44
C SER A 493 -3.23 21.26 3.82
N LEU A 494 -4.11 21.29 2.82
CA LEU A 494 -5.53 20.95 2.93
C LEU A 494 -5.85 19.89 1.88
N VAL A 495 -6.12 18.67 2.33
CA VAL A 495 -6.32 17.50 1.44
C VAL A 495 -7.70 16.93 1.68
N GLY A 496 -8.48 16.82 0.60
CA GLY A 496 -9.77 16.12 0.59
C GLY A 496 -9.63 14.62 0.32
N PRO A 497 -10.71 13.83 0.46
CA PRO A 497 -10.72 12.40 0.19
C PRO A 497 -10.62 12.08 -1.31
N TYR A 498 -10.78 13.10 -2.16
CA TYR A 498 -10.55 13.06 -3.60
C TYR A 498 -9.69 14.28 -3.95
N GLY A 499 -8.58 14.08 -4.66
CA GLY A 499 -7.73 15.16 -5.18
C GLY A 499 -8.51 16.11 -6.12
N PRO A 500 -7.92 17.24 -6.54
CA PRO A 500 -8.67 18.39 -7.05
C PRO A 500 -9.55 18.07 -8.26
N THR A 501 -10.84 18.40 -8.17
CA THR A 501 -11.76 18.50 -9.31
C THR A 501 -11.62 19.90 -9.92
N ALA A 502 -11.00 20.02 -11.09
CA ALA A 502 -11.08 21.25 -11.87
C ALA A 502 -12.48 21.37 -12.50
N ILE A 503 -13.26 22.38 -12.13
CA ILE A 503 -14.43 22.83 -12.90
C ILE A 503 -14.21 24.30 -13.27
N PRO A 504 -14.29 24.67 -14.57
CA PRO A 504 -14.15 26.04 -15.01
C PRO A 504 -15.39 26.88 -14.63
N THR A 505 -15.11 28.13 -14.28
CA THR A 505 -16.06 29.19 -13.95
C THR A 505 -17.01 29.47 -15.13
N ASN A 506 -18.31 29.51 -14.88
CA ASN A 506 -19.21 30.39 -15.63
C ASN A 506 -20.40 30.85 -14.76
N THR A 507 -20.57 32.16 -14.73
CA THR A 507 -21.56 32.92 -13.96
C THR A 507 -22.94 32.92 -14.62
N ALA A 508 -24.02 32.74 -13.85
CA ALA A 508 -25.31 33.43 -14.05
C ALA A 508 -26.30 33.28 -12.86
N THR A 509 -26.43 34.36 -12.10
CA THR A 509 -27.62 34.99 -11.49
C THR A 509 -28.96 34.23 -11.26
N GLY A 510 -29.51 34.33 -10.03
CA GLY A 510 -30.96 34.53 -9.78
C GLY A 510 -31.57 33.74 -8.60
N PRO A 511 -32.57 34.26 -7.86
CA PRO A 511 -32.54 34.25 -6.38
C PRO A 511 -33.78 33.55 -5.72
N PRO A 512 -34.15 33.78 -4.43
CA PRO A 512 -34.23 32.76 -3.37
C PRO A 512 -35.67 32.46 -2.90
N ASN A 513 -35.91 31.44 -2.07
CA ASN A 513 -37.07 31.42 -1.13
C ASN A 513 -36.95 30.37 0.01
N THR A 514 -36.74 30.91 1.22
CA THR A 514 -37.36 30.69 2.55
C THR A 514 -37.90 29.31 3.01
N PRO A 515 -37.65 28.89 4.29
CA PRO A 515 -38.01 27.59 4.86
C PRO A 515 -39.31 27.58 5.69
N THR A 516 -39.96 26.41 5.80
CA THR A 516 -41.05 26.16 6.78
C THR A 516 -40.96 24.75 7.38
N LYS A 517 -40.87 24.66 8.73
CA LYS A 517 -41.15 23.47 9.58
C LYS A 517 -42.68 23.33 9.73
N THR A 518 -43.37 22.19 9.89
CA THR A 518 -43.23 21.08 10.86
C THR A 518 -44.36 20.07 10.58
N SER A 519 -44.12 18.75 10.70
CA SER A 519 -44.94 17.79 11.46
C SER A 519 -44.38 16.35 11.38
N THR A 520 -44.05 15.77 12.54
CA THR A 520 -43.76 14.34 12.80
C THR A 520 -45.08 13.57 12.92
N PRO A 521 -45.16 12.20 12.85
CA PRO A 521 -44.11 11.19 12.64
C PRO A 521 -44.48 10.13 11.60
N VAL A 522 -43.51 9.73 10.76
CA VAL A 522 -43.55 8.43 10.06
C VAL A 522 -42.18 7.80 10.21
N ILE A 523 -42.11 6.68 10.92
CA ILE A 523 -40.91 5.85 10.98
C ILE A 523 -40.72 5.29 9.57
N THR A 524 -39.78 5.87 8.85
CA THR A 524 -39.27 5.34 7.59
C THR A 524 -37.76 5.28 7.73
N ASN A 525 -37.24 4.05 7.77
CA ASN A 525 -35.83 3.72 7.81
C ASN A 525 -35.07 4.55 6.77
N THR A 526 -34.30 5.53 7.27
CA THR A 526 -33.33 6.27 6.45
C THR A 526 -31.94 5.86 6.96
N PRO A 527 -31.09 5.23 6.14
CA PRO A 527 -29.72 4.91 6.51
C PRO A 527 -28.95 6.19 6.89
N ALA A 528 -28.13 6.13 7.94
CA ALA A 528 -27.33 7.26 8.39
C ALA A 528 -26.37 7.76 7.28
N SER A 529 -26.22 9.09 7.19
CA SER A 529 -25.64 9.87 6.10
C SER A 529 -24.11 9.77 5.94
N GLY A 530 -23.57 8.55 5.86
CA GLY A 530 -22.13 8.29 5.70
C GLY A 530 -21.79 7.05 4.86
N GLY A 531 -22.75 6.58 4.07
CA GLY A 531 -22.65 5.34 3.30
C GLY A 531 -22.62 4.06 4.16
N ASN A 532 -22.61 4.19 5.50
CA ASN A 532 -22.71 3.05 6.40
C ASN A 532 -24.13 2.48 6.35
N ARG A 533 -24.22 1.23 5.92
CA ARG A 533 -25.47 0.49 5.77
C ARG A 533 -25.90 -0.19 7.08
N VAL A 534 -25.02 -0.23 8.08
CA VAL A 534 -25.34 -0.71 9.43
C VAL A 534 -26.16 0.35 10.15
N LEU A 535 -27.32 -0.06 10.67
CA LEU A 535 -28.15 0.79 11.52
C LEU A 535 -27.67 0.71 12.96
N ASN A 536 -27.69 1.84 13.67
CA ASN A 536 -27.22 1.96 15.06
C ASN A 536 -25.79 1.38 15.27
N PRO A 537 -24.79 1.84 14.49
CA PRO A 537 -23.47 1.23 14.45
C PRO A 537 -22.64 1.37 15.74
N GLY A 538 -22.84 2.46 16.49
CA GLY A 538 -22.21 2.70 17.79
C GLY A 538 -23.14 2.44 18.98
N PHE A 539 -24.25 1.72 18.78
CA PHE A 539 -25.16 1.33 19.86
C PHE A 539 -25.70 2.49 20.73
N GLU A 540 -25.77 3.70 20.19
CA GLU A 540 -26.23 4.89 20.92
C GLU A 540 -27.75 4.86 21.20
N THR A 541 -28.50 4.06 20.44
CA THR A 541 -29.96 4.01 20.53
C THR A 541 -30.47 2.72 21.19
N ALA A 542 -31.06 2.85 22.39
CA ALA A 542 -32.44 2.44 22.70
C ALA A 542 -33.14 1.34 21.90
N GLY A 543 -33.00 0.04 22.19
CA GLY A 543 -33.93 -1.00 21.74
C GLY A 543 -35.23 -1.04 22.57
N SER A 544 -35.83 -2.24 22.71
CA SER A 544 -37.02 -2.44 23.55
C SER A 544 -36.79 -2.18 25.04
N SER A 545 -35.53 -2.22 25.49
CA SER A 545 -35.09 -1.89 26.84
C SER A 545 -33.84 -1.02 26.82
N ALA A 546 -33.46 -0.46 27.97
CA ALA A 546 -32.20 0.28 28.10
C ALA A 546 -30.95 -0.60 27.88
N ALA A 547 -31.08 -1.93 28.03
CA ALA A 547 -30.02 -2.90 27.78
C ALA A 547 -30.00 -3.41 26.33
N ASP A 548 -31.05 -3.15 25.55
CA ASP A 548 -31.16 -3.60 24.16
C ASP A 548 -30.67 -2.48 23.22
N ALA A 549 -30.04 -2.84 22.11
CA ALA A 549 -29.64 -1.95 21.05
C ALA A 549 -30.65 -2.02 19.89
N ALA A 550 -31.17 -0.87 19.45
CA ALA A 550 -32.06 -0.80 18.31
C ALA A 550 -31.38 -1.39 17.05
N ASN A 551 -32.13 -2.18 16.28
CA ASN A 551 -31.72 -2.85 15.03
C ASN A 551 -30.69 -3.98 15.18
N TRP A 552 -30.41 -4.40 16.42
CA TRP A 552 -29.60 -5.56 16.74
C TRP A 552 -30.43 -6.57 17.54
N THR A 553 -30.08 -7.85 17.39
CA THR A 553 -30.65 -8.96 18.16
C THR A 553 -29.54 -9.55 19.00
N GLU A 554 -29.65 -9.37 20.31
CA GLU A 554 -28.58 -9.70 21.25
C GLU A 554 -28.44 -11.21 21.49
N GLY A 555 -27.18 -11.65 21.54
CA GLY A 555 -26.81 -12.96 22.03
C GLY A 555 -26.93 -13.08 23.56
N ALA A 556 -26.68 -14.29 24.06
CA ALA A 556 -26.69 -14.54 25.49
C ALA A 556 -25.66 -13.66 26.21
N ASN A 557 -26.10 -12.88 27.20
CA ASN A 557 -25.25 -11.97 27.98
C ASN A 557 -24.54 -10.87 27.18
N HIS A 558 -25.11 -10.50 26.02
CA HIS A 558 -24.77 -9.27 25.31
C HIS A 558 -25.78 -8.17 25.68
N ALA A 559 -25.30 -6.97 25.97
CA ALA A 559 -26.15 -5.85 26.34
C ALA A 559 -25.47 -4.52 26.01
N ARG A 560 -26.27 -3.50 25.73
CA ARG A 560 -25.82 -2.11 25.61
C ARG A 560 -25.22 -1.63 26.93
N SER A 561 -24.06 -0.99 26.86
CA SER A 561 -23.36 -0.49 28.03
C SER A 561 -22.67 0.83 27.78
N SER A 562 -22.59 1.65 28.82
CA SER A 562 -21.89 2.95 28.82
C SER A 562 -20.62 2.93 29.66
N ASP A 563 -20.21 1.76 30.16
CA ASP A 563 -19.00 1.59 30.98
C ASP A 563 -17.70 1.55 30.17
N LYS A 564 -17.81 1.29 28.87
CA LYS A 564 -16.72 1.35 27.89
C LYS A 564 -17.31 1.53 26.50
N PHE A 565 -16.78 2.51 25.77
CA PHE A 565 -17.10 2.79 24.39
C PHE A 565 -15.87 3.38 23.70
N HIS A 566 -15.83 3.32 22.37
CA HIS A 566 -14.76 3.84 21.52
C HIS A 566 -15.04 5.28 21.12
N THR A 567 -16.25 5.55 20.62
CA THR A 567 -16.77 6.91 20.43
C THR A 567 -18.20 7.02 20.98
N GLY A 568 -18.76 8.23 21.03
CA GLY A 568 -20.11 8.43 21.55
C GLY A 568 -20.20 8.25 23.07
N GLY A 569 -21.15 7.43 23.52
CA GLY A 569 -21.43 7.17 24.94
C GLY A 569 -21.90 5.74 25.24
N TRP A 570 -22.05 4.89 24.23
CA TRP A 570 -22.52 3.51 24.36
C TRP A 570 -21.71 2.56 23.48
N ALA A 571 -21.67 1.30 23.87
CA ALA A 571 -21.17 0.19 23.07
C ALA A 571 -21.98 -1.07 23.38
N LEU A 572 -21.76 -2.15 22.64
CA LEU A 572 -22.29 -3.46 22.97
C LEU A 572 -21.28 -4.22 23.83
N ARG A 573 -21.63 -4.54 25.07
CA ARG A 573 -20.83 -5.34 26.00
C ARG A 573 -21.27 -6.80 26.00
N SER A 574 -20.32 -7.73 25.92
CA SER A 574 -20.50 -9.13 26.22
C SER A 574 -19.89 -9.48 27.58
N SER A 575 -20.73 -10.05 28.45
CA SER A 575 -20.33 -10.70 29.71
C SER A 575 -20.43 -12.23 29.63
N PHE A 576 -20.59 -12.75 28.41
CA PHE A 576 -20.69 -14.18 28.16
C PHE A 576 -19.40 -14.91 28.57
N ARG A 577 -19.53 -16.17 29.00
CA ARG A 577 -18.41 -17.03 29.47
C ARG A 577 -18.52 -18.47 28.95
N GLY A 578 -19.35 -18.71 27.94
CA GLY A 578 -19.60 -20.04 27.36
C GLY A 578 -18.81 -20.31 26.08
N ALA A 579 -19.19 -21.38 25.37
CA ALA A 579 -18.46 -21.83 24.17
C ALA A 579 -18.66 -20.91 22.95
N GLY A 580 -19.83 -20.27 22.80
CA GLY A 580 -20.11 -19.32 21.73
C GLY A 580 -21.48 -18.64 21.87
N THR A 581 -21.54 -17.36 21.52
CA THR A 581 -22.77 -16.58 21.31
C THR A 581 -22.47 -15.40 20.37
N ASP A 582 -23.50 -14.82 19.77
CA ASP A 582 -23.36 -13.67 18.88
C ASP A 582 -24.53 -12.69 19.01
N THR A 583 -24.23 -11.41 18.83
CA THR A 583 -25.24 -10.38 18.51
C THR A 583 -25.19 -10.10 17.03
N HIS A 584 -26.33 -10.01 16.35
CA HIS A 584 -26.37 -9.78 14.92
C HIS A 584 -27.39 -8.73 14.52
N THR A 585 -27.26 -8.19 13.32
CA THR A 585 -28.22 -7.22 12.78
C THR A 585 -29.60 -7.86 12.66
N THR A 586 -30.64 -7.24 13.25
CA THR A 586 -32.01 -7.80 13.27
C THR A 586 -32.60 -7.98 11.87
N ALA A 587 -32.25 -7.08 10.95
CA ALA A 587 -32.62 -7.17 9.54
C ALA A 587 -31.35 -7.35 8.69
N PRO A 588 -31.35 -8.26 7.70
CA PRO A 588 -30.24 -8.37 6.76
C PRO A 588 -30.02 -7.07 6.00
N ILE A 589 -28.76 -6.70 5.80
CA ILE A 589 -28.33 -5.51 5.08
C ILE A 589 -28.34 -5.80 3.58
N ALA A 590 -29.03 -4.99 2.79
CA ALA A 590 -29.09 -5.15 1.34
C ALA A 590 -27.75 -4.84 0.66
N VAL A 591 -27.35 -5.72 -0.27
CA VAL A 591 -26.15 -5.58 -1.10
C VAL A 591 -26.46 -5.74 -2.58
N SER A 592 -25.70 -5.03 -3.40
CA SER A 592 -25.68 -5.16 -4.84
C SER A 592 -24.82 -6.37 -5.21
N PRO A 593 -25.23 -7.23 -6.15
CA PRO A 593 -24.41 -8.35 -6.61
C PRO A 593 -23.05 -7.90 -7.17
N ASN A 594 -22.04 -8.76 -7.04
CA ASN A 594 -20.66 -8.62 -7.50
C ASN A 594 -20.01 -7.30 -7.05
N THR A 595 -20.46 -6.76 -5.93
CA THR A 595 -19.99 -5.49 -5.38
C THR A 595 -19.12 -5.77 -4.15
N THR A 596 -17.95 -5.16 -4.10
CA THR A 596 -17.05 -5.28 -2.95
C THR A 596 -17.45 -4.28 -1.89
N TYR A 597 -17.79 -4.78 -0.71
CA TYR A 597 -18.13 -4.03 0.49
C TYR A 597 -16.96 -4.02 1.46
N THR A 598 -16.81 -2.93 2.21
CA THR A 598 -15.90 -2.88 3.35
C THR A 598 -16.70 -3.02 4.63
N TYR A 599 -16.33 -3.97 5.47
CA TYR A 599 -16.91 -4.15 6.81
C TYR A 599 -15.82 -3.93 7.85
N SER A 600 -16.17 -3.23 8.92
CA SER A 600 -15.21 -2.85 9.95
C SER A 600 -15.89 -2.54 11.27
N GLY A 601 -15.14 -2.47 12.35
CA GLY A 601 -15.65 -2.09 13.68
C GLY A 601 -14.53 -2.04 14.70
N TYR A 602 -14.80 -1.47 15.86
CA TYR A 602 -13.87 -1.48 16.99
C TYR A 602 -14.28 -2.57 17.98
N VAL A 603 -13.31 -3.38 18.39
CA VAL A 603 -13.53 -4.47 19.35
C VAL A 603 -12.48 -4.39 20.45
N TRP A 604 -12.93 -4.46 21.70
CA TRP A 604 -12.09 -4.54 22.89
C TRP A 604 -12.36 -5.87 23.58
N ARG A 605 -11.31 -6.57 24.03
CA ARG A 605 -11.45 -7.68 24.97
C ARG A 605 -10.58 -7.47 26.20
N THR A 606 -11.11 -7.77 27.38
CA THR A 606 -10.39 -7.54 28.65
C THR A 606 -9.18 -8.45 28.78
N ASN A 607 -9.37 -9.74 28.49
CA ASN A 607 -8.37 -10.79 28.71
C ASN A 607 -8.03 -11.50 27.39
N SER A 608 -6.91 -12.22 27.39
CA SER A 608 -6.41 -12.94 26.23
C SER A 608 -7.11 -14.28 25.94
N THR A 609 -7.90 -14.79 26.87
CA THR A 609 -8.67 -16.04 26.74
C THR A 609 -10.04 -15.77 26.12
N GLY A 610 -10.48 -16.63 25.19
CA GLY A 610 -11.71 -16.49 24.39
C GLY A 610 -11.55 -15.62 23.15
N GLY A 611 -12.44 -15.79 22.17
CA GLY A 611 -12.48 -15.00 20.96
C GLY A 611 -13.51 -13.88 21.01
N ALA A 612 -13.15 -12.77 20.37
CA ALA A 612 -14.00 -11.63 20.11
C ALA A 612 -13.84 -11.27 18.64
N CYS A 613 -14.87 -11.54 17.86
CA CYS A 613 -14.80 -11.47 16.40
C CYS A 613 -16.04 -10.80 15.80
N MET A 614 -15.96 -10.43 14.53
CA MET A 614 -17.09 -9.99 13.73
C MET A 614 -17.02 -10.59 12.33
N ASP A 615 -18.17 -10.97 11.78
CA ASP A 615 -18.25 -11.70 10.50
C ASP A 615 -19.59 -11.51 9.79
N MET A 616 -19.81 -12.27 8.72
CA MET A 616 -20.98 -12.21 7.85
C MET A 616 -21.83 -13.48 7.85
N ALA A 617 -21.99 -14.10 9.03
CA ALA A 617 -22.86 -15.26 9.21
C ALA A 617 -22.49 -16.48 8.33
N ASP A 618 -21.19 -16.78 8.23
CA ASP A 618 -20.64 -17.95 7.53
C ASP A 618 -20.97 -17.98 6.03
N ILE A 619 -21.24 -16.83 5.41
CA ILE A 619 -21.50 -16.74 3.97
C ILE A 619 -20.23 -17.04 3.14
N LEU A 620 -20.38 -17.73 2.01
CA LEU A 620 -19.22 -18.16 1.22
C LEU A 620 -18.33 -16.98 0.81
N GLY A 621 -17.02 -17.10 1.06
CA GLY A 621 -16.03 -16.07 0.74
C GLY A 621 -15.94 -14.93 1.76
N GLU A 622 -16.69 -15.01 2.86
CA GLU A 622 -16.55 -14.08 3.97
C GLU A 622 -15.27 -14.31 4.78
N ARG A 623 -14.97 -13.35 5.65
CA ARG A 623 -13.81 -13.40 6.52
C ARG A 623 -14.26 -13.06 7.93
N GLN A 624 -13.96 -13.93 8.87
CA GLN A 624 -14.11 -13.61 10.29
C GLN A 624 -12.96 -12.69 10.72
N LEU A 625 -13.27 -11.51 11.25
CA LEU A 625 -12.30 -10.57 11.81
C LEU A 625 -12.25 -10.77 13.31
N CYS A 626 -11.14 -11.23 13.85
CA CYS A 626 -10.96 -11.45 15.27
C CYS A 626 -9.91 -10.51 15.85
N THR A 627 -10.12 -10.11 17.09
CA THR A 627 -9.09 -9.44 17.89
C THR A 627 -7.89 -10.35 18.12
N SER A 628 -6.69 -9.77 18.16
CA SER A 628 -5.44 -10.47 18.45
C SER A 628 -4.87 -10.09 19.82
N ALA A 629 -5.12 -8.86 20.27
CA ALA A 629 -4.68 -8.34 21.58
C ALA A 629 -5.83 -8.26 22.59
N SER A 630 -5.50 -8.02 23.86
CA SER A 630 -6.45 -7.71 24.94
C SER A 630 -6.03 -6.42 25.64
N GLY A 631 -6.98 -5.71 26.25
CA GLY A 631 -6.72 -4.48 27.01
C GLY A 631 -6.62 -3.19 26.17
N SER A 632 -7.04 -3.23 24.90
CA SER A 632 -7.14 -2.05 24.03
C SER A 632 -8.24 -2.21 22.97
N TRP A 633 -8.78 -1.09 22.49
CA TRP A 633 -9.66 -1.04 21.32
C TRP A 633 -8.86 -1.40 20.08
N GLN A 634 -9.35 -2.38 19.33
CA GLN A 634 -8.77 -2.78 18.04
C GLN A 634 -9.74 -2.45 16.93
N PHE A 635 -9.27 -1.67 15.96
CA PHE A 635 -10.00 -1.51 14.71
C PHE A 635 -9.81 -2.76 13.87
N LEU A 636 -10.92 -3.44 13.58
CA LEU A 636 -10.98 -4.58 12.69
C LEU A 636 -11.60 -4.12 11.38
N SER A 637 -11.00 -4.48 10.25
CA SER A 637 -11.58 -4.21 8.93
C SER A 637 -11.22 -5.30 7.93
N GLY A 638 -12.15 -5.55 7.01
CA GLY A 638 -11.97 -6.44 5.89
C GLY A 638 -12.85 -6.03 4.71
N THR A 639 -12.59 -6.64 3.56
CA THR A 639 -13.41 -6.50 2.36
C THR A 639 -14.08 -7.81 2.03
N TRP A 640 -15.32 -7.75 1.55
CA TRP A 640 -16.07 -8.90 1.07
C TRP A 640 -16.74 -8.57 -0.26
N ASN A 641 -16.57 -9.43 -1.27
CA ASN A 641 -17.34 -9.31 -2.51
C ASN A 641 -18.64 -10.06 -2.37
N SER A 642 -19.76 -9.38 -2.64
CA SER A 642 -21.09 -9.96 -2.49
C SER A 642 -21.35 -11.12 -3.44
N GLY A 643 -20.61 -11.26 -4.55
CA GLY A 643 -20.86 -12.30 -5.55
C GLY A 643 -22.32 -12.28 -5.99
N SER A 644 -23.02 -13.42 -5.94
CA SER A 644 -24.45 -13.47 -6.25
C SER A 644 -25.37 -13.10 -5.07
N ASN A 645 -24.84 -12.74 -3.90
CA ASN A 645 -25.65 -12.45 -2.72
C ASN A 645 -26.39 -11.10 -2.86
N ALA A 646 -27.62 -11.06 -2.34
CA ALA A 646 -28.49 -9.87 -2.36
C ALA A 646 -28.62 -9.19 -0.99
N SER A 647 -28.23 -9.88 0.09
CA SER A 647 -28.16 -9.33 1.44
C SER A 647 -27.09 -10.05 2.26
N VAL A 648 -26.74 -9.46 3.41
CA VAL A 648 -25.80 -10.02 4.38
C VAL A 648 -26.26 -9.71 5.81
N THR A 649 -26.00 -10.62 6.74
CA THR A 649 -26.20 -10.40 8.18
C THR A 649 -24.82 -10.29 8.83
N LEU A 650 -24.58 -9.24 9.61
CA LEU A 650 -23.34 -9.12 10.37
C LEU A 650 -23.51 -9.72 11.75
N ARG A 651 -22.52 -10.48 12.22
CA ARG A 651 -22.46 -11.00 13.60
C ARG A 651 -21.30 -10.39 14.36
N LEU A 652 -21.51 -10.21 15.66
CA LEU A 652 -20.53 -9.82 16.66
C LEU A 652 -20.41 -10.98 17.66
N ILE A 653 -19.35 -11.74 17.52
CA ILE A 653 -19.18 -13.07 18.09
C ILE A 653 -18.32 -12.99 19.33
N THR A 654 -18.79 -13.67 20.39
CA THR A 654 -18.04 -13.97 21.59
C THR A 654 -17.98 -15.48 21.78
N ASP A 655 -16.80 -16.08 21.72
CA ASP A 655 -16.62 -17.54 21.74
C ASP A 655 -15.36 -17.97 22.52
N GLY A 656 -15.11 -19.28 22.58
CA GLY A 656 -13.85 -19.80 23.11
C GLY A 656 -13.65 -19.65 24.62
N LEU A 657 -14.74 -19.59 25.41
CA LEU A 657 -14.71 -19.49 26.88
C LEU A 657 -13.95 -18.25 27.38
N PRO A 658 -14.40 -17.03 27.03
CA PRO A 658 -13.71 -15.81 27.45
C PRO A 658 -13.69 -15.69 28.98
N THR A 659 -12.61 -15.13 29.53
CA THR A 659 -12.46 -14.97 30.99
C THR A 659 -12.71 -13.54 31.47
N GLY A 660 -12.97 -12.62 30.54
CA GLY A 660 -13.25 -11.20 30.81
C GLY A 660 -14.24 -10.64 29.79
N ASP A 661 -14.71 -9.42 30.03
CA ASP A 661 -15.71 -8.80 29.18
C ASP A 661 -15.13 -8.31 27.85
N ILE A 662 -16.01 -8.22 26.86
CA ILE A 662 -15.72 -7.80 25.49
C ILE A 662 -16.66 -6.64 25.14
N TRP A 663 -16.19 -5.67 24.37
CA TRP A 663 -17.01 -4.58 23.86
C TRP A 663 -16.85 -4.46 22.35
N PHE A 664 -17.95 -4.16 21.67
CA PHE A 664 -18.02 -3.88 20.24
C PHE A 664 -18.60 -2.49 20.05
N ASP A 665 -18.02 -1.71 19.15
CA ASP A 665 -18.44 -0.33 18.89
C ASP A 665 -18.12 0.11 17.46
N ASP A 666 -18.77 1.16 16.98
CA ASP A 666 -18.53 1.79 15.68
C ASP A 666 -18.55 0.81 14.48
N ILE A 667 -19.54 -0.10 14.44
CA ILE A 667 -19.67 -1.12 13.40
C ILE A 667 -20.05 -0.50 12.06
N SER A 668 -19.38 -0.90 10.99
CA SER A 668 -19.57 -0.31 9.67
C SER A 668 -19.61 -1.36 8.56
N PHE A 669 -20.46 -1.10 7.58
CA PHE A 669 -20.59 -1.87 6.35
C PHE A 669 -20.92 -0.90 5.21
N LYS A 670 -20.02 -0.73 4.25
CA LYS A 670 -20.11 0.31 3.21
C LYS A 670 -20.02 -0.27 1.82
#